data_AF-W1PAU8-F1
#
_entry.id   AF-W1PAU8-F1
#
_cell.length_a   1.000
_cell.length_b   1.000
_cell.length_c   1.000
_cell.angle_alpha   90.00
_cell.angle_beta   90.00
_cell.angle_gamma   90.00
#
_symmetry.space_group_name_H-M   'P 1'
#
loop_
_entity.id
_entity.type
_entity.pdbx_description
1 polymer ?
#
loop_
_entity_poly.entity_id
_entity_poly.type
_entity_poly.pdbx_seq_one_letter_code
_entity_poly.pdbx_strand_id
1 'polypeptide(L)'
;MSNPPLPRQFKLEKESELRIEVGSESPLRFRLLPGGTAEIFGTELPPEIWLTLPPRHKFAVFTWHGATIDVDGISEVEYVADETPMVSYVNVHAVLEGRRARAKGASSNTSSNTQRSEAPVDSQGPRVIVVGPTDSGKSSLSRMLLSWAAKQRWKPTFVDLDIGQGSITIPGCIAATPIEMPIDPVEGIPLEMPIVYFFGHTTPSVNTELYKVLCKELARTLERQFSANADVRAAGMVINTMGWVEGVGYELLLHAIDTFNANVVLVLGQEKLCSMLKDVLKTKPNVDIVKLHKSGGVVPRNPKFRQKARSYRIREYFYGPSSDLSPHSSIASFNDVIIYRCGGGPQAPRSALPIGAEPTADPTRLVPATMNQDMLHLILAVSYAKEPDQIITSNIAGFIYITDVDLQRRKFTYLAPCPGELPSRYQRVGYLDTDVGQPEYTPPGCLSLHVIDTQTPDLAVPCLKTPERCFFYGDISSKRDPDAYLDCVFNLYNYFREEYKLSNEQEFHETYHLPLVVNTPGWVKGVGYDILVNMLRYIGPTHVVRIQISDSNKNLPAGAFWFGGDEERPVDLINIDSAQIDSLNRSVLVQKHGRLVRELRIIAYFKQCFSKDLNITAYKELANALASLPPYEVPISSMKVLHLHCQVPSSEVFYSLNGTIVGLSVSSTKSGKCRPLCVGLGIVRGIDILKGLYYVITPVSPRDLEKVDLFLQGLIEIPTCLLQNVIEENLKVRMGEMIKLNITICSIHFVPAPKTNTHVLFKPNAQQW
;
A
#
# COMPACT_ATOMS: atom_id res chain seq x y z
N MET A 1 13.40 -43.65 22.44
CA MET A 1 12.73 -42.57 21.71
C MET A 1 12.01 -43.21 20.54
N SER A 2 10.68 -43.31 20.58
CA SER A 2 9.87 -43.76 19.45
C SER A 2 10.02 -42.75 18.31
N ASN A 3 10.26 -43.22 17.09
CA ASN A 3 10.24 -42.36 15.90
C ASN A 3 8.91 -41.59 15.87
N PRO A 4 8.91 -40.29 15.51
CA PRO A 4 7.66 -39.58 15.28
C PRO A 4 6.84 -40.33 14.22
N PRO A 5 5.51 -40.39 14.36
CA PRO A 5 4.66 -41.04 13.38
C PRO A 5 4.90 -40.42 11.99
N LEU A 6 4.95 -41.28 10.96
CA LEU A 6 5.07 -40.83 9.58
C LEU A 6 3.84 -39.99 9.20
N PRO A 7 4.01 -38.91 8.41
CA PRO A 7 2.88 -38.11 7.95
C PRO A 7 1.92 -38.95 7.10
N ARG A 8 0.63 -38.65 7.19
CA ARG A 8 -0.42 -39.29 6.39
C ARG A 8 -0.34 -38.76 4.96
N GLN A 9 -0.35 -39.63 3.97
CA GLN A 9 -0.19 -39.24 2.57
C GLN A 9 -1.47 -39.49 1.78
N PHE A 10 -1.86 -38.51 0.96
CA PHE A 10 -3.05 -38.56 0.12
C PHE A 10 -2.66 -38.31 -1.33
N LYS A 11 -2.99 -39.26 -2.21
CA LYS A 11 -2.89 -39.08 -3.65
C LYS A 11 -4.21 -38.55 -4.19
N LEU A 12 -4.14 -37.45 -4.92
CA LEU A 12 -5.25 -36.77 -5.56
C LEU A 12 -5.16 -36.99 -7.06
N GLU A 13 -6.23 -37.53 -7.63
CA GLU A 13 -6.39 -37.64 -9.08
C GLU A 13 -6.77 -36.27 -9.68
N LYS A 14 -6.68 -36.15 -11.01
CA LYS A 14 -7.09 -34.95 -11.73
C LYS A 14 -8.50 -34.50 -11.33
N GLU A 15 -8.68 -33.20 -11.07
CA GLU A 15 -9.97 -32.56 -10.74
C GLU A 15 -10.60 -33.04 -9.42
N SER A 16 -9.79 -33.59 -8.50
CA SER A 16 -10.20 -33.96 -7.14
C SER A 16 -9.67 -33.00 -6.07
N GLU A 17 -10.27 -33.04 -4.87
CA GLU A 17 -9.84 -32.28 -3.70
C GLU A 17 -9.75 -33.12 -2.43
N LEU A 18 -8.74 -32.85 -1.61
CA LEU A 18 -8.66 -33.31 -0.22
C LEU A 18 -9.40 -32.32 0.68
N ARG A 19 -10.47 -32.75 1.32
CA ARG A 19 -11.24 -31.93 2.27
C ARG A 19 -10.76 -32.22 3.69
N ILE A 20 -10.44 -31.17 4.44
CA ILE A 20 -9.89 -31.27 5.79
C ILE A 20 -10.67 -30.35 6.74
N GLU A 21 -11.08 -30.92 7.87
CA GLU A 21 -11.53 -30.18 9.05
C GLU A 21 -10.46 -30.32 10.14
N VAL A 22 -9.74 -29.23 10.42
CA VAL A 22 -8.69 -29.20 11.43
C VAL A 22 -9.28 -29.35 12.82
N GLY A 23 -8.60 -30.12 13.67
CA GLY A 23 -8.97 -30.29 15.07
C GLY A 23 -9.15 -28.99 15.84
N SER A 24 -9.87 -29.07 16.96
CA SER A 24 -10.27 -27.91 17.75
C SER A 24 -9.15 -27.23 18.53
N GLU A 25 -8.06 -27.94 18.85
CA GLU A 25 -7.05 -27.48 19.80
C GLU A 25 -5.64 -27.35 19.21
N SER A 26 -5.25 -28.21 18.26
CA SER A 26 -3.93 -28.19 17.64
C SER A 26 -3.98 -27.76 16.17
N PRO A 27 -2.95 -27.05 15.68
CA PRO A 27 -2.82 -26.77 14.26
C PRO A 27 -2.54 -28.06 13.49
N LEU A 28 -2.80 -28.03 12.18
CA LEU A 28 -2.51 -29.11 11.25
C LEU A 28 -1.57 -28.60 10.18
N ARG A 29 -0.55 -29.40 9.86
CA ARG A 29 0.42 -29.09 8.82
C ARG A 29 0.18 -29.95 7.60
N PHE A 30 0.38 -29.39 6.43
CA PHE A 30 0.39 -30.17 5.19
C PHE A 30 1.45 -29.63 4.23
N ARG A 31 1.84 -30.44 3.25
CA ARG A 31 2.70 -30.02 2.14
C ARG A 31 2.33 -30.72 0.86
N LEU A 32 2.56 -30.03 -0.27
CA LEU A 32 2.53 -30.63 -1.60
C LEU A 32 3.85 -31.35 -1.85
N LEU A 33 3.80 -32.61 -2.29
CA LEU A 33 5.00 -33.34 -2.74
C LEU A 33 5.35 -33.02 -4.21
N PRO A 34 6.62 -33.25 -4.62
CA PRO A 34 7.03 -33.06 -6.01
C PRO A 34 6.21 -33.89 -7.00
N GLY A 35 6.07 -33.37 -8.23
CA GLY A 35 5.41 -34.10 -9.33
C GLY A 35 3.91 -33.82 -9.51
N GLY A 36 3.38 -32.77 -8.86
CA GLY A 36 2.00 -32.32 -9.06
C GLY A 36 1.81 -30.84 -8.74
N THR A 37 0.59 -30.34 -8.95
CA THR A 37 0.19 -28.97 -8.59
C THR A 37 -1.10 -29.03 -7.79
N ALA A 38 -1.24 -28.16 -6.80
CA ALA A 38 -2.44 -28.06 -5.99
C ALA A 38 -2.68 -26.63 -5.55
N GLU A 39 -3.93 -26.30 -5.24
CA GLU A 39 -4.34 -24.98 -4.78
C GLU A 39 -5.32 -25.05 -3.62
N ILE A 40 -5.31 -24.03 -2.76
CA ILE A 40 -6.37 -23.80 -1.76
C ILE A 40 -7.07 -22.51 -2.13
N PHE A 41 -8.35 -22.62 -2.47
CA PHE A 41 -9.20 -21.50 -2.84
C PHE A 41 -8.55 -20.54 -3.87
N GLY A 42 -7.93 -21.11 -4.91
CA GLY A 42 -7.30 -20.39 -6.01
C GLY A 42 -5.85 -19.93 -5.79
N THR A 43 -5.28 -20.19 -4.61
CA THR A 43 -3.87 -19.91 -4.31
C THR A 43 -3.06 -21.18 -4.46
N GLU A 44 -2.08 -21.15 -5.35
CA GLU A 44 -1.21 -22.28 -5.68
C GLU A 44 -0.26 -22.60 -4.52
N LEU A 45 -0.09 -23.89 -4.25
CA LEU A 45 0.76 -24.37 -3.17
C LEU A 45 2.20 -24.55 -3.66
N PRO A 46 3.20 -24.01 -2.96
CA PRO A 46 4.59 -24.29 -3.27
C PRO A 46 4.94 -25.76 -2.93
N PRO A 47 5.70 -26.46 -3.79
CA PRO A 47 6.11 -27.83 -3.52
C PRO A 47 7.09 -27.87 -2.34
N GLU A 48 7.03 -28.96 -1.57
CA GLU A 48 7.93 -29.32 -0.47
C GLU A 48 7.90 -28.40 0.76
N ILE A 49 7.09 -27.33 0.75
CA ILE A 49 6.92 -26.42 1.88
C ILE A 49 5.78 -26.90 2.78
N TRP A 50 6.07 -27.02 4.08
CA TRP A 50 5.06 -27.25 5.10
C TRP A 50 4.29 -25.97 5.43
N LEU A 51 2.98 -25.98 5.19
CA LEU A 51 2.06 -24.95 5.62
C LEU A 51 1.36 -25.39 6.90
N THR A 52 1.16 -24.47 7.84
CA THR A 52 0.54 -24.75 9.15
C THR A 52 -0.78 -24.00 9.26
N LEU A 53 -1.89 -24.73 9.33
CA LEU A 53 -3.23 -24.15 9.42
C LEU A 53 -3.68 -24.12 10.88
N PRO A 54 -4.29 -23.01 11.33
CA PRO A 54 -4.72 -22.91 12.71
C PRO A 54 -5.83 -23.92 13.04
N PRO A 55 -6.04 -24.24 14.33
CA PRO A 55 -7.16 -25.06 14.77
C PRO A 55 -8.50 -24.60 14.17
N ARG A 56 -9.44 -25.54 14.02
CA ARG A 56 -10.85 -25.31 13.59
C ARG A 56 -11.03 -24.81 12.16
N HIS A 57 -9.96 -24.68 11.38
CA HIS A 57 -10.05 -24.34 9.97
C HIS A 57 -10.67 -25.48 9.17
N LYS A 58 -11.48 -25.11 8.17
CA LYS A 58 -12.10 -26.05 7.23
C LYS A 58 -11.72 -25.62 5.83
N PHE A 59 -10.99 -26.46 5.11
CA PHE A 59 -10.44 -26.13 3.80
C PHE A 59 -10.41 -27.34 2.87
N ALA A 60 -10.19 -27.07 1.59
CA ALA A 60 -10.02 -28.10 0.57
C ALA A 60 -8.74 -27.80 -0.24
N VAL A 61 -7.93 -28.83 -0.44
CA VAL A 61 -6.74 -28.80 -1.31
C VAL A 61 -7.14 -29.43 -2.64
N PHE A 62 -7.29 -28.62 -3.68
CA PHE A 62 -7.75 -29.05 -5.00
C PHE A 62 -6.59 -29.20 -5.98
N THR A 63 -6.68 -30.11 -6.95
CA THR A 63 -5.69 -30.23 -8.04
C THR A 63 -6.34 -30.29 -9.42
N TRP A 64 -5.77 -29.53 -10.38
CA TRP A 64 -6.16 -29.57 -11.79
C TRP A 64 -5.53 -30.73 -12.57
N HIS A 65 -4.44 -31.31 -12.08
CA HIS A 65 -3.60 -32.21 -12.87
C HIS A 65 -3.19 -33.50 -12.13
N GLY A 66 -3.47 -33.58 -10.83
CA GLY A 66 -2.98 -34.63 -9.94
C GLY A 66 -1.92 -34.07 -8.98
N ALA A 67 -1.95 -34.55 -7.74
CA ALA A 67 -1.06 -34.13 -6.68
C ALA A 67 -0.94 -35.18 -5.58
N THR A 68 0.13 -35.11 -4.79
CA THR A 68 0.27 -35.90 -3.57
C THR A 68 0.49 -34.95 -2.39
N ILE A 69 -0.32 -35.08 -1.35
CA ILE A 69 -0.31 -34.21 -0.17
C ILE A 69 0.09 -35.01 1.06
N ASP A 70 1.12 -34.57 1.76
CA ASP A 70 1.42 -35.07 3.11
C ASP A 70 0.65 -34.21 4.13
N VAL A 71 0.09 -34.85 5.16
CA VAL A 71 -0.65 -34.23 6.25
C VAL A 71 -0.12 -34.73 7.60
N ASP A 72 0.22 -33.80 8.47
CA ASP A 72 0.74 -34.03 9.82
C ASP A 72 -0.10 -33.25 10.86
N GLY A 73 -0.44 -33.87 11.98
CA GLY A 73 -1.35 -33.32 12.99
C GLY A 73 -2.74 -33.98 12.99
N ILE A 74 -3.68 -33.40 13.74
CA ILE A 74 -4.99 -34.00 14.02
C ILE A 74 -6.06 -33.30 13.17
N SER A 75 -6.82 -34.10 12.42
CA SER A 75 -8.00 -33.70 11.66
C SER A 75 -9.25 -34.37 12.26
N GLU A 76 -10.35 -33.64 12.34
CA GLU A 76 -11.66 -34.19 12.76
C GLU A 76 -12.29 -34.98 11.61
N VAL A 77 -12.12 -34.47 10.38
CA VAL A 77 -12.60 -35.09 9.14
C VAL A 77 -11.53 -34.90 8.08
N GLU A 78 -11.23 -35.96 7.34
CA GLU A 78 -10.38 -35.93 6.15
C GLU A 78 -10.84 -36.95 5.11
N TYR A 79 -11.03 -36.53 3.86
CA TYR A 79 -11.37 -37.44 2.76
C TYR A 79 -11.12 -36.77 1.41
N VAL A 80 -10.89 -37.59 0.39
CA VAL A 80 -10.75 -37.15 -1.01
C VAL A 80 -12.14 -37.15 -1.66
N ALA A 81 -12.45 -36.10 -2.39
CA ALA A 81 -13.66 -35.98 -3.20
C ALA A 81 -13.31 -35.71 -4.66
N ASP A 82 -13.96 -36.41 -5.58
CA ASP A 82 -13.83 -36.28 -7.03
C ASP A 82 -14.98 -35.44 -7.64
N GLU A 83 -16.13 -35.35 -6.97
CA GLU A 83 -17.21 -34.45 -7.37
C GLU A 83 -17.00 -33.02 -6.82
N THR A 84 -16.58 -32.10 -7.71
CA THR A 84 -16.36 -30.68 -7.36
C THR A 84 -16.99 -29.72 -8.39
N PRO A 85 -17.43 -28.52 -7.97
CA PRO A 85 -17.92 -27.49 -8.89
C PRO A 85 -16.80 -26.64 -9.53
N MET A 86 -15.53 -27.02 -9.38
CA MET A 86 -14.37 -26.18 -9.72
C MET A 86 -14.30 -25.78 -11.19
N VAL A 87 -14.66 -26.70 -12.10
CA VAL A 87 -14.74 -26.42 -13.54
C VAL A 87 -15.75 -25.30 -13.83
N SER A 88 -16.89 -25.30 -13.14
CA SER A 88 -17.91 -24.23 -13.32
C SER A 88 -17.40 -22.89 -12.80
N TYR A 89 -16.65 -22.89 -11.68
CA TYR A 89 -16.10 -21.69 -11.08
C TYR A 89 -14.99 -21.06 -11.94
N VAL A 90 -14.07 -21.87 -12.48
CA VAL A 90 -12.99 -21.37 -13.33
C VAL A 90 -13.53 -20.87 -14.69
N ASN A 91 -14.60 -21.48 -15.22
CA ASN A 91 -15.27 -20.99 -16.42
C ASN A 91 -15.88 -19.60 -16.20
N VAL A 92 -16.49 -19.34 -15.03
CA VAL A 92 -16.94 -18.00 -14.66
C VAL A 92 -15.75 -17.04 -14.62
N HIS A 93 -14.65 -17.42 -13.97
CA HIS A 93 -13.44 -16.59 -13.93
C HIS A 93 -12.92 -16.24 -15.32
N ALA A 94 -12.88 -17.19 -16.26
CA ALA A 94 -12.45 -16.94 -17.65
C ALA A 94 -13.35 -15.91 -18.37
N VAL A 95 -14.66 -15.93 -18.12
CA VAL A 95 -15.59 -14.92 -18.68
C VAL A 95 -15.36 -13.54 -18.06
N LEU A 96 -15.14 -13.49 -16.74
CA LEU A 96 -14.85 -12.24 -16.03
C LEU A 96 -13.53 -11.64 -16.50
N GLU A 97 -12.53 -12.48 -16.76
CA GLU A 97 -11.24 -12.08 -17.31
C GLU A 97 -11.39 -11.38 -18.67
N GLY A 98 -12.16 -11.98 -19.58
CA GLY A 98 -12.49 -11.34 -20.85
C GLY A 98 -13.18 -9.98 -20.69
N ARG A 99 -13.98 -9.78 -19.64
CA ARG A 99 -14.59 -8.47 -19.32
C ARG A 99 -13.55 -7.46 -18.83
N ARG A 100 -12.62 -7.87 -17.96
CA ARG A 100 -11.53 -6.99 -17.49
C ARG A 100 -10.64 -6.52 -18.63
N ALA A 101 -10.22 -7.44 -19.51
CA ALA A 101 -9.40 -7.12 -20.68
C ALA A 101 -10.09 -6.11 -21.62
N ARG A 102 -11.40 -6.28 -21.89
CA ARG A 102 -12.18 -5.32 -22.68
C ARG A 102 -12.28 -3.95 -22.01
N ALA A 103 -12.55 -3.90 -20.71
CA ALA A 103 -12.62 -2.66 -19.95
C ALA A 103 -11.29 -1.89 -19.96
N LYS A 104 -10.17 -2.61 -19.85
CA LYS A 104 -8.82 -2.02 -19.96
C LYS A 104 -8.55 -1.47 -21.36
N GLY A 105 -8.92 -2.19 -22.42
CA GLY A 105 -8.76 -1.74 -23.81
C GLY A 105 -9.66 -0.56 -24.20
N ALA A 106 -10.86 -0.44 -23.61
CA ALA A 106 -11.73 0.72 -23.82
C ALA A 106 -11.16 2.01 -23.20
N SER A 107 -10.41 1.89 -22.10
CA SER A 107 -9.76 3.02 -21.43
C SER A 107 -8.57 3.59 -22.21
N SER A 108 -7.92 2.79 -23.07
CA SER A 108 -6.78 3.24 -23.89
C SER A 108 -7.20 3.96 -25.19
N ASN A 109 -8.42 3.76 -25.67
CA ASN A 109 -8.90 4.31 -26.94
C ASN A 109 -9.58 5.69 -26.83
N THR A 110 -9.73 6.23 -25.62
CA THR A 110 -10.35 7.55 -25.40
C THR A 110 -9.32 8.67 -25.57
N SER A 111 -9.05 9.05 -26.81
CA SER A 111 -8.33 10.28 -27.15
C SER A 111 -9.24 11.50 -26.98
N SER A 112 -8.76 12.45 -26.16
CA SER A 112 -9.04 13.90 -26.14
C SER A 112 -10.18 14.43 -27.02
N ASN A 113 -11.41 14.48 -26.49
CA ASN A 113 -12.37 15.59 -26.66
C ASN A 113 -13.76 15.22 -26.11
N THR A 114 -13.95 15.28 -24.79
CA THR A 114 -15.22 15.73 -24.18
C THR A 114 -15.02 15.90 -22.69
N GLN A 115 -15.27 17.10 -22.17
CA GLN A 115 -15.53 17.35 -20.75
C GLN A 115 -16.87 16.67 -20.37
N ARG A 116 -16.87 15.36 -20.17
CA ARG A 116 -17.93 14.66 -19.44
C ARG A 116 -17.32 14.08 -18.18
N SER A 117 -17.90 14.43 -17.05
CA SER A 117 -17.49 14.09 -15.68
C SER A 117 -17.71 12.63 -15.28
N GLU A 118 -17.99 11.73 -16.23
CA GLU A 118 -18.28 10.31 -15.99
C GLU A 118 -17.53 9.44 -17.00
N ALA A 119 -16.83 8.41 -16.51
CA ALA A 119 -16.10 7.46 -17.35
C ALA A 119 -17.08 6.65 -18.24
N PRO A 120 -16.72 6.29 -19.48
CA PRO A 120 -17.57 5.47 -20.34
C PRO A 120 -17.89 4.13 -19.66
N VAL A 121 -19.14 3.68 -19.74
CA VAL A 121 -19.60 2.37 -19.19
C VAL A 121 -18.71 1.22 -19.68
N ASP A 122 -18.21 1.31 -20.92
CA ASP A 122 -17.35 0.30 -21.54
C ASP A 122 -15.96 0.18 -20.90
N SER A 123 -15.55 1.17 -20.08
CA SER A 123 -14.28 1.17 -19.34
C SER A 123 -14.36 0.51 -17.95
N GLN A 124 -15.54 0.04 -17.55
CA GLN A 124 -15.79 -0.53 -16.24
C GLN A 124 -15.59 -2.06 -16.24
N GLY A 125 -14.71 -2.53 -15.36
CA GLY A 125 -14.51 -3.96 -15.10
C GLY A 125 -15.74 -4.63 -14.47
N PRO A 126 -15.76 -5.98 -14.40
CA PRO A 126 -16.88 -6.72 -13.84
C PRO A 126 -17.08 -6.40 -12.35
N ARG A 127 -18.33 -6.17 -11.95
CA ARG A 127 -18.76 -5.98 -10.56
C ARG A 127 -19.62 -7.16 -10.16
N VAL A 128 -18.97 -8.14 -9.56
CA VAL A 128 -19.51 -9.48 -9.33
C VAL A 128 -20.06 -9.56 -7.91
N ILE A 129 -21.34 -9.89 -7.74
CA ILE A 129 -21.94 -10.12 -6.42
C ILE A 129 -22.32 -11.58 -6.25
N VAL A 130 -21.87 -12.18 -5.14
CA VAL A 130 -22.09 -13.58 -4.83
C VAL A 130 -23.20 -13.69 -3.79
N VAL A 131 -24.29 -14.37 -4.14
CA VAL A 131 -25.53 -14.46 -3.33
C VAL A 131 -25.95 -15.91 -3.11
N GLY A 132 -26.69 -16.15 -2.03
CA GLY A 132 -27.17 -17.48 -1.64
C GLY A 132 -27.30 -17.62 -0.12
N PRO A 133 -27.95 -18.70 0.36
CA PRO A 133 -28.25 -18.89 1.77
C PRO A 133 -26.97 -19.09 2.61
N THR A 134 -27.10 -19.15 3.93
CA THR A 134 -26.00 -19.55 4.81
C THR A 134 -25.44 -20.92 4.40
N ASP A 135 -24.12 -21.09 4.49
CA ASP A 135 -23.44 -22.36 4.19
C ASP A 135 -23.62 -22.85 2.74
N SER A 136 -23.59 -21.93 1.77
CA SER A 136 -23.58 -22.25 0.33
C SER A 136 -22.19 -22.14 -0.34
N GLY A 137 -21.16 -21.66 0.38
CA GLY A 137 -19.80 -21.50 -0.13
C GLY A 137 -19.45 -20.12 -0.72
N LYS A 138 -20.24 -19.07 -0.44
CA LYS A 138 -20.05 -17.71 -0.98
C LYS A 138 -18.65 -17.13 -0.74
N SER A 139 -18.17 -17.18 0.50
CA SER A 139 -16.86 -16.64 0.87
C SER A 139 -15.72 -17.43 0.19
N SER A 140 -15.84 -18.75 0.07
CA SER A 140 -14.88 -19.59 -0.64
C SER A 140 -14.83 -19.26 -2.14
N LEU A 141 -15.99 -19.11 -2.79
CA LEU A 141 -16.06 -18.71 -4.19
C LEU A 141 -15.48 -17.30 -4.41
N SER A 142 -15.79 -16.36 -3.52
CA SER A 142 -15.24 -15.00 -3.59
C SER A 142 -13.71 -15.03 -3.51
N ARG A 143 -13.15 -15.82 -2.57
CA ARG A 143 -11.70 -16.01 -2.43
C ARG A 143 -11.06 -16.60 -3.70
N MET A 144 -11.67 -17.62 -4.29
CA MET A 144 -11.20 -18.22 -5.55
C MET A 144 -11.15 -17.21 -6.70
N LEU A 145 -12.24 -16.47 -6.93
CA LEU A 145 -12.32 -15.47 -7.99
C LEU A 145 -11.30 -14.34 -7.81
N LEU A 146 -11.06 -13.92 -6.57
CA LEU A 146 -10.06 -12.91 -6.23
C LEU A 146 -8.64 -13.44 -6.45
N SER A 147 -8.31 -14.62 -5.92
CA SER A 147 -6.98 -15.22 -6.05
C SER A 147 -6.62 -15.52 -7.50
N TRP A 148 -7.55 -16.06 -8.30
CA TRP A 148 -7.31 -16.32 -9.72
C TRP A 148 -7.13 -15.02 -10.52
N ALA A 149 -7.85 -13.95 -10.19
CA ALA A 149 -7.67 -12.64 -10.81
C ALA A 149 -6.30 -12.03 -10.45
N ALA A 150 -5.91 -12.08 -9.17
CA ALA A 150 -4.59 -11.64 -8.73
C ALA A 150 -3.44 -12.46 -9.34
N LYS A 151 -3.64 -13.77 -9.53
CA LYS A 151 -2.72 -14.64 -10.27
C LYS A 151 -2.50 -14.15 -11.72
N GLN A 152 -3.53 -13.54 -12.33
CA GLN A 152 -3.45 -12.91 -13.65
C GLN A 152 -3.07 -11.43 -13.59
N ARG A 153 -2.46 -10.97 -12.49
CA ARG A 153 -1.98 -9.59 -12.27
C ARG A 153 -3.07 -8.53 -12.22
N TRP A 154 -4.34 -8.90 -12.10
CA TRP A 154 -5.39 -7.93 -11.79
C TRP A 154 -5.36 -7.56 -10.32
N LYS A 155 -5.92 -6.40 -10.01
CA LYS A 155 -6.07 -5.89 -8.65
C LYS A 155 -7.55 -5.67 -8.31
N PRO A 156 -8.38 -6.73 -8.31
CA PRO A 156 -9.80 -6.55 -8.01
C PRO A 156 -10.01 -6.10 -6.58
N THR A 157 -11.05 -5.29 -6.35
CA THR A 157 -11.48 -4.95 -5.00
C THR A 157 -12.35 -6.06 -4.42
N PHE A 158 -11.98 -6.59 -3.26
CA PHE A 158 -12.87 -7.41 -2.46
C PHE A 158 -13.79 -6.53 -1.63
N VAL A 159 -15.09 -6.75 -1.69
CA VAL A 159 -16.11 -6.08 -0.89
C VAL A 159 -16.81 -7.14 -0.04
N ASP A 160 -16.84 -6.96 1.27
CA ASP A 160 -17.49 -7.89 2.20
C ASP A 160 -18.65 -7.19 2.93
N LEU A 161 -19.86 -7.59 2.57
CA LEU A 161 -21.10 -7.07 3.15
C LEU A 161 -21.67 -7.97 4.26
N ASP A 162 -20.99 -9.08 4.59
CA ASP A 162 -21.41 -9.98 5.68
C ASP A 162 -20.92 -9.49 7.05
N ILE A 163 -21.74 -8.67 7.70
CA ILE A 163 -21.47 -8.18 9.06
C ILE A 163 -21.46 -9.28 10.14
N GLY A 164 -21.94 -10.50 9.84
CA GLY A 164 -22.02 -11.59 10.80
C GLY A 164 -20.79 -12.50 10.81
N GLN A 165 -20.17 -12.71 9.65
CA GLN A 165 -19.03 -13.62 9.43
C GLN A 165 -18.01 -13.07 8.41
N GLY A 166 -17.88 -11.75 8.31
CA GLY A 166 -16.94 -11.09 7.40
C GLY A 166 -15.49 -11.56 7.56
N SER A 167 -14.73 -11.48 6.49
CA SER A 167 -13.36 -12.01 6.36
C SER A 167 -12.27 -10.94 6.41
N ILE A 168 -12.62 -9.66 6.25
CA ILE A 168 -11.64 -8.54 6.22
C ILE A 168 -11.27 -8.08 7.63
N THR A 169 -12.23 -8.01 8.55
CA THR A 169 -12.00 -7.45 9.89
C THR A 169 -12.96 -8.08 10.90
N ILE A 170 -13.06 -7.51 12.10
CA ILE A 170 -13.95 -8.02 13.14
C ILE A 170 -15.43 -8.04 12.69
N PRO A 171 -16.28 -8.88 13.31
CA PRO A 171 -17.70 -8.89 13.05
C PRO A 171 -18.37 -7.55 13.34
N GLY A 172 -19.46 -7.27 12.63
CA GLY A 172 -20.19 -6.02 12.71
C GLY A 172 -19.71 -4.95 11.75
N CYS A 173 -18.95 -5.32 10.71
CA CYS A 173 -18.38 -4.38 9.75
C CYS A 173 -18.79 -4.71 8.31
N ILE A 174 -19.00 -3.66 7.53
CA ILE A 174 -18.96 -3.72 6.07
C ILE A 174 -17.58 -3.18 5.66
N ALA A 175 -16.87 -3.89 4.77
CA ALA A 175 -15.51 -3.52 4.44
C ALA A 175 -15.13 -3.79 2.98
N ALA A 176 -14.08 -3.14 2.51
CA ALA A 176 -13.46 -3.44 1.23
C ALA A 176 -11.93 -3.32 1.29
N THR A 177 -11.23 -4.10 0.47
CA THR A 177 -9.77 -4.04 0.33
C THR A 177 -9.33 -4.49 -1.07
N PRO A 178 -8.31 -3.89 -1.69
CA PRO A 178 -7.74 -4.40 -2.94
C PRO A 178 -7.03 -5.75 -2.71
N ILE A 179 -7.17 -6.67 -3.66
CA ILE A 179 -6.45 -7.95 -3.66
C ILE A 179 -5.41 -7.93 -4.78
N GLU A 180 -4.16 -7.66 -4.43
CA GLU A 180 -3.06 -7.55 -5.40
C GLU A 180 -2.33 -8.87 -5.65
N MET A 181 -2.36 -9.77 -4.67
CA MET A 181 -1.72 -11.08 -4.70
C MET A 181 -2.75 -12.17 -4.33
N PRO A 182 -2.58 -13.42 -4.79
CA PRO A 182 -3.41 -14.53 -4.33
C PRO A 182 -3.48 -14.59 -2.81
N ILE A 183 -4.68 -14.79 -2.27
CA ILE A 183 -4.95 -14.75 -0.83
C ILE A 183 -4.23 -15.93 -0.16
N ASP A 184 -3.35 -15.64 0.78
CA ASP A 184 -2.57 -16.67 1.46
C ASP A 184 -3.51 -17.62 2.25
N PRO A 185 -3.36 -18.95 2.14
CA PRO A 185 -4.22 -19.89 2.86
C PRO A 185 -4.09 -19.82 4.39
N VAL A 186 -2.95 -19.35 4.91
CA VAL A 186 -2.61 -19.21 6.32
C VAL A 186 -2.89 -17.80 6.81
N GLU A 187 -2.25 -16.80 6.20
CA GLU A 187 -2.34 -15.39 6.63
C GLU A 187 -3.66 -14.72 6.21
N GLY A 188 -4.32 -15.24 5.18
CA GLY A 188 -5.60 -14.74 4.72
C GLY A 188 -5.50 -13.44 3.92
N ILE A 189 -6.43 -12.53 4.16
CA ILE A 189 -6.60 -11.30 3.36
C ILE A 189 -5.65 -10.22 3.90
N PRO A 190 -4.82 -9.58 3.04
CA PRO A 190 -3.96 -8.48 3.46
C PRO A 190 -4.78 -7.31 4.03
N LEU A 191 -4.36 -6.81 5.20
CA LEU A 191 -5.06 -5.76 5.96
C LEU A 191 -4.35 -4.40 5.91
N GLU A 192 -3.54 -4.16 4.87
CA GLU A 192 -2.68 -2.97 4.78
C GLU A 192 -3.48 -1.66 4.69
N MET A 193 -4.58 -1.63 3.92
CA MET A 193 -5.44 -0.44 3.77
C MET A 193 -6.92 -0.79 3.52
N PRO A 194 -7.62 -1.45 4.47
CA PRO A 194 -9.04 -1.72 4.30
C PRO A 194 -9.87 -0.43 4.52
N ILE A 195 -10.92 -0.28 3.72
CA ILE A 195 -12.02 0.66 4.01
C ILE A 195 -13.02 -0.11 4.88
N VAL A 196 -13.31 0.39 6.08
CA VAL A 196 -14.14 -0.28 7.05
C VAL A 196 -15.19 0.68 7.62
N TYR A 197 -16.44 0.25 7.58
CA TYR A 197 -17.57 0.92 8.20
C TYR A 197 -18.16 0.04 9.29
N PHE A 198 -18.29 0.60 10.50
CA PHE A 198 -18.75 -0.16 11.67
C PHE A 198 -20.26 -0.05 11.84
N PHE A 199 -20.95 -1.19 11.70
CA PHE A 199 -22.38 -1.34 11.94
C PHE A 199 -22.70 -1.67 13.41
N GLY A 200 -21.78 -2.30 14.14
CA GLY A 200 -21.91 -2.57 15.58
C GLY A 200 -22.79 -3.76 15.97
N HIS A 201 -23.48 -4.40 15.02
CA HIS A 201 -24.29 -5.61 15.26
C HIS A 201 -23.95 -6.73 14.28
N THR A 202 -24.33 -7.95 14.62
CA THR A 202 -24.03 -9.14 13.79
C THR A 202 -25.16 -9.53 12.84
N THR A 203 -26.25 -8.74 12.80
CA THR A 203 -27.39 -8.94 11.91
C THR A 203 -28.00 -7.58 11.54
N PRO A 204 -28.35 -7.35 10.27
CA PRO A 204 -28.84 -6.03 9.83
C PRO A 204 -30.29 -5.79 10.26
N SER A 205 -30.98 -6.82 10.76
CA SER A 205 -32.34 -6.70 11.31
C SER A 205 -32.45 -5.71 12.48
N VAL A 206 -31.35 -5.41 13.17
CA VAL A 206 -31.33 -4.41 14.25
C VAL A 206 -31.56 -3.00 13.70
N ASN A 207 -30.99 -2.68 12.53
CA ASN A 207 -31.09 -1.36 11.93
C ASN A 207 -30.84 -1.45 10.42
N THR A 208 -31.90 -1.75 9.67
CA THR A 208 -31.80 -2.00 8.23
C THR A 208 -31.42 -0.74 7.46
N GLU A 209 -31.87 0.43 7.91
CA GLU A 209 -31.57 1.71 7.26
C GLU A 209 -30.10 2.10 7.42
N LEU A 210 -29.53 1.95 8.63
CA LEU A 210 -28.10 2.15 8.84
C LEU A 210 -27.27 1.21 7.94
N TYR A 211 -27.64 -0.06 7.83
CA TYR A 211 -26.95 -0.99 6.95
C TYR A 211 -26.97 -0.53 5.49
N LYS A 212 -28.13 -0.04 5.00
CA LYS A 212 -28.25 0.53 3.65
C LYS A 212 -27.37 1.76 3.46
N VAL A 213 -27.32 2.65 4.46
CA VAL A 213 -26.48 3.86 4.43
C VAL A 213 -25.00 3.48 4.38
N LEU A 214 -24.54 2.55 5.22
CA LEU A 214 -23.13 2.11 5.21
C LEU A 214 -22.74 1.46 3.87
N CYS A 215 -23.63 0.68 3.25
CA CYS A 215 -23.42 0.16 1.90
C CYS A 215 -23.26 1.30 0.86
N LYS A 216 -24.09 2.35 0.94
CA LYS A 216 -24.00 3.52 0.04
C LYS A 216 -22.69 4.27 0.25
N GLU A 217 -22.27 4.45 1.50
CA GLU A 217 -21.01 5.13 1.82
C GLU A 217 -19.80 4.36 1.32
N LEU A 218 -19.79 3.03 1.51
CA LEU A 218 -18.73 2.19 0.94
C LEU A 218 -18.71 2.27 -0.59
N ALA A 219 -19.85 2.12 -1.25
CA ALA A 219 -19.94 2.22 -2.70
C ALA A 219 -19.44 3.58 -3.20
N ARG A 220 -19.88 4.68 -2.58
CA ARG A 220 -19.44 6.05 -2.91
C ARG A 220 -17.92 6.20 -2.80
N THR A 221 -17.31 5.66 -1.74
CA THR A 221 -15.86 5.69 -1.56
C THR A 221 -15.13 4.89 -2.64
N LEU A 222 -15.64 3.71 -2.99
CA LEU A 222 -15.06 2.89 -4.06
C LEU A 222 -15.20 3.55 -5.45
N GLU A 223 -16.32 4.21 -5.74
CA GLU A 223 -16.47 4.95 -7.01
C GLU A 223 -15.44 6.06 -7.16
N ARG A 224 -15.10 6.76 -6.07
CA ARG A 224 -14.02 7.77 -6.08
C ARG A 224 -12.67 7.14 -6.39
N GLN A 225 -12.37 5.99 -5.79
CA GLN A 225 -11.13 5.25 -6.08
C GLN A 225 -11.08 4.77 -7.53
N PHE A 226 -12.18 4.26 -8.06
CA PHE A 226 -12.26 3.76 -9.45
C PHE A 226 -12.20 4.90 -10.48
N SER A 227 -12.73 6.07 -10.14
CA SER A 227 -12.61 7.27 -10.98
C SER A 227 -11.16 7.74 -11.06
N ALA A 228 -10.40 7.62 -9.97
CA ALA A 228 -9.00 8.02 -9.89
C ALA A 228 -8.02 7.00 -10.51
N ASN A 229 -8.38 5.71 -10.59
CA ASN A 229 -7.48 4.65 -11.06
C ASN A 229 -8.14 3.74 -12.10
N ALA A 230 -7.73 3.87 -13.37
CA ALA A 230 -8.29 3.12 -14.49
C ALA A 230 -7.99 1.61 -14.44
N ASP A 231 -6.82 1.21 -13.93
CA ASP A 231 -6.45 -0.21 -13.82
C ASP A 231 -7.31 -0.92 -12.77
N VAL A 232 -7.52 -0.28 -11.61
CA VAL A 232 -8.39 -0.81 -10.55
C VAL A 232 -9.85 -0.85 -11.02
N ARG A 233 -10.30 0.19 -11.73
CA ARG A 233 -11.63 0.22 -12.34
C ARG A 233 -11.85 -0.92 -13.34
N ALA A 234 -10.86 -1.19 -14.20
CA ALA A 234 -10.91 -2.29 -15.17
C ALA A 234 -10.80 -3.68 -14.51
N ALA A 235 -10.07 -3.81 -13.39
CA ALA A 235 -10.00 -5.05 -12.61
C ALA A 235 -11.36 -5.43 -11.99
N GLY A 236 -12.17 -4.42 -11.64
CA GLY A 236 -13.51 -4.58 -11.09
C GLY A 236 -13.53 -4.98 -9.62
N MET A 237 -14.62 -5.59 -9.17
CA MET A 237 -14.80 -5.98 -7.77
C MET A 237 -15.55 -7.31 -7.61
N VAL A 238 -15.29 -8.00 -6.49
CA VAL A 238 -16.02 -9.19 -6.04
C VAL A 238 -16.68 -8.89 -4.70
N ILE A 239 -17.99 -9.02 -4.62
CA ILE A 239 -18.83 -8.61 -3.50
C ILE A 239 -19.42 -9.85 -2.83
N ASN A 240 -18.96 -10.15 -1.62
CA ASN A 240 -19.53 -11.19 -0.75
C ASN A 240 -20.72 -10.63 0.04
N THR A 241 -21.76 -11.45 0.21
CA THR A 241 -23.00 -11.05 0.90
C THR A 241 -23.32 -11.96 2.08
N MET A 242 -24.20 -11.50 2.97
CA MET A 242 -24.75 -12.33 4.05
C MET A 242 -25.67 -13.45 3.53
N GLY A 243 -25.93 -14.45 4.38
CA GLY A 243 -26.79 -15.59 4.03
C GLY A 243 -28.29 -15.40 4.19
N TRP A 244 -28.78 -14.18 4.46
CA TRP A 244 -30.21 -13.90 4.65
C TRP A 244 -30.86 -13.49 3.32
N VAL A 245 -31.60 -14.42 2.72
CA VAL A 245 -32.07 -14.36 1.33
C VAL A 245 -33.59 -14.24 1.18
N GLU A 246 -34.32 -14.08 2.28
CA GLU A 246 -35.78 -14.02 2.31
C GLU A 246 -36.27 -12.76 3.05
N GLY A 247 -37.47 -12.29 2.72
CA GLY A 247 -38.08 -11.10 3.32
C GLY A 247 -37.17 -9.87 3.20
N VAL A 248 -36.94 -9.18 4.31
CA VAL A 248 -36.04 -8.02 4.40
C VAL A 248 -34.62 -8.35 3.92
N GLY A 249 -34.12 -9.58 4.12
CA GLY A 249 -32.82 -9.99 3.61
C GLY A 249 -32.75 -9.93 2.08
N TYR A 250 -33.82 -10.32 1.39
CA TYR A 250 -33.93 -10.21 -0.06
C TYR A 250 -33.94 -8.75 -0.54
N GLU A 251 -34.64 -7.86 0.18
CA GLU A 251 -34.62 -6.42 -0.10
C GLU A 251 -33.23 -5.82 0.05
N LEU A 252 -32.47 -6.23 1.08
CA LEU A 252 -31.09 -5.80 1.28
C LEU A 252 -30.15 -6.31 0.18
N LEU A 253 -30.40 -7.51 -0.36
CA LEU A 253 -29.66 -8.02 -1.53
C LEU A 253 -29.93 -7.18 -2.78
N LEU A 254 -31.19 -6.86 -3.07
CA LEU A 254 -31.53 -5.98 -4.19
C LEU A 254 -30.91 -4.59 -4.01
N HIS A 255 -30.97 -4.04 -2.79
CA HIS A 255 -30.32 -2.78 -2.45
C HIS A 255 -28.81 -2.83 -2.71
N ALA A 256 -28.12 -3.91 -2.34
CA ALA A 256 -26.69 -4.07 -2.58
C ALA A 256 -26.35 -4.21 -4.08
N ILE A 257 -27.13 -4.99 -4.84
CA ILE A 257 -26.98 -5.13 -6.29
C ILE A 257 -27.01 -3.74 -6.96
N ASP A 258 -27.98 -2.92 -6.55
CA ASP A 258 -28.18 -1.59 -7.13
C ASP A 258 -27.13 -0.59 -6.65
N THR A 259 -26.83 -0.57 -5.35
CA THR A 259 -25.89 0.37 -4.73
C THR A 259 -24.47 0.21 -5.27
N PHE A 260 -24.03 -1.02 -5.53
CA PHE A 260 -22.70 -1.29 -6.07
C PHE A 260 -22.66 -1.37 -7.61
N ASN A 261 -23.80 -1.14 -8.29
CA ASN A 261 -23.97 -1.34 -9.73
C ASN A 261 -23.45 -2.70 -10.20
N ALA A 262 -23.81 -3.77 -9.48
CA ALA A 262 -23.36 -5.12 -9.81
C ALA A 262 -23.91 -5.54 -11.18
N ASN A 263 -23.02 -5.97 -12.08
CA ASN A 263 -23.36 -6.38 -13.44
C ASN A 263 -23.24 -7.90 -13.65
N VAL A 264 -22.77 -8.64 -12.64
CA VAL A 264 -22.78 -10.10 -12.62
C VAL A 264 -23.26 -10.57 -11.24
N VAL A 265 -24.34 -11.35 -11.20
CA VAL A 265 -24.92 -11.93 -10.00
C VAL A 265 -24.72 -13.44 -10.02
N LEU A 266 -23.88 -13.96 -9.11
CA LEU A 266 -23.61 -15.40 -8.97
C LEU A 266 -24.48 -15.99 -7.86
N VAL A 267 -25.44 -16.83 -8.22
CA VAL A 267 -26.39 -17.44 -7.28
C VAL A 267 -25.95 -18.86 -6.93
N LEU A 268 -25.56 -19.09 -5.66
CA LEU A 268 -25.12 -20.39 -5.17
C LEU A 268 -26.24 -21.19 -4.50
N GLY A 269 -26.56 -22.35 -5.09
CA GLY A 269 -27.29 -23.43 -4.41
C GLY A 269 -28.75 -23.18 -4.04
N GLN A 270 -29.43 -22.19 -4.63
CA GLN A 270 -30.84 -21.89 -4.34
C GLN A 270 -31.64 -21.48 -5.59
N GLU A 271 -32.46 -22.39 -6.10
CA GLU A 271 -33.20 -22.19 -7.36
C GLU A 271 -34.27 -21.10 -7.27
N LYS A 272 -35.03 -21.09 -6.17
CA LYS A 272 -36.06 -20.08 -5.90
C LYS A 272 -35.48 -18.66 -5.95
N LEU A 273 -34.35 -18.43 -5.29
CA LEU A 273 -33.66 -17.14 -5.30
C LEU A 273 -33.21 -16.75 -6.72
N CYS A 274 -32.65 -17.69 -7.48
CA CYS A 274 -32.26 -17.46 -8.86
C CYS A 274 -33.46 -17.04 -9.73
N SER A 275 -34.59 -17.73 -9.60
CA SER A 275 -35.82 -17.40 -10.33
C SER A 275 -36.35 -16.01 -9.96
N MET A 276 -36.39 -15.70 -8.66
CA MET A 276 -36.83 -14.38 -8.17
C MET A 276 -35.93 -13.25 -8.70
N LEU A 277 -34.61 -13.42 -8.63
CA LEU A 277 -33.66 -12.42 -9.15
C LEU A 277 -33.79 -12.24 -10.67
N LYS A 278 -33.97 -13.33 -11.42
CA LYS A 278 -34.21 -13.26 -12.87
C LYS A 278 -35.48 -12.50 -13.21
N ASP A 279 -36.57 -12.70 -12.46
CA ASP A 279 -37.82 -11.99 -12.70
C ASP A 279 -37.74 -10.50 -12.36
N VAL A 280 -37.11 -10.15 -11.23
CA VAL A 280 -37.00 -8.74 -10.79
C VAL A 280 -36.00 -7.96 -11.64
N LEU A 281 -34.88 -8.57 -12.06
CA LEU A 281 -33.81 -7.90 -12.79
C LEU A 281 -33.92 -8.06 -14.32
N LYS A 282 -34.99 -8.68 -14.83
CA LYS A 282 -35.23 -8.81 -16.29
C LYS A 282 -35.24 -7.48 -17.04
N THR A 283 -35.56 -6.39 -16.34
CA THR A 283 -35.60 -5.03 -16.89
C THR A 283 -34.22 -4.35 -16.95
N LYS A 284 -33.19 -4.97 -16.37
CA LYS A 284 -31.81 -4.46 -16.35
C LYS A 284 -30.95 -5.26 -17.35
N PRO A 285 -30.85 -4.83 -18.63
CA PRO A 285 -30.20 -5.60 -19.69
C PRO A 285 -28.69 -5.83 -19.48
N ASN A 286 -28.06 -5.06 -18.59
CA ASN A 286 -26.62 -5.12 -18.32
C ASN A 286 -26.26 -5.97 -17.08
N VAL A 287 -27.20 -6.76 -16.54
CA VAL A 287 -26.98 -7.61 -15.36
C VAL A 287 -27.11 -9.09 -15.73
N ASP A 288 -26.01 -9.81 -15.66
CA ASP A 288 -25.99 -11.25 -15.92
C ASP A 288 -26.22 -12.05 -14.64
N ILE A 289 -27.18 -12.99 -14.67
CA ILE A 289 -27.49 -13.84 -13.52
C ILE A 289 -27.08 -15.27 -13.82
N VAL A 290 -26.06 -15.75 -13.11
CA VAL A 290 -25.48 -17.08 -13.30
C VAL A 290 -25.77 -17.94 -12.07
N LYS A 291 -26.40 -19.10 -12.28
CA LYS A 291 -26.62 -20.10 -11.24
C LYS A 291 -25.41 -21.03 -11.18
N LEU A 292 -24.90 -21.26 -9.97
CA LEU A 292 -23.79 -22.17 -9.71
C LEU A 292 -24.19 -23.23 -8.67
N HIS A 293 -23.62 -24.42 -8.83
CA HIS A 293 -23.78 -25.49 -7.84
C HIS A 293 -22.93 -25.18 -6.60
N LYS A 294 -23.47 -25.45 -5.40
CA LYS A 294 -22.69 -25.41 -4.17
C LYS A 294 -21.73 -26.61 -4.12
N SER A 295 -20.56 -26.45 -3.52
CA SER A 295 -19.67 -27.59 -3.27
C SER A 295 -20.27 -28.52 -2.21
N GLY A 296 -20.12 -29.83 -2.41
CA GLY A 296 -20.46 -30.84 -1.41
C GLY A 296 -19.59 -30.77 -0.15
N GLY A 297 -18.43 -30.10 -0.22
CA GLY A 297 -17.52 -29.90 0.91
C GLY A 297 -17.93 -28.75 1.84
N VAL A 298 -19.02 -28.04 1.55
CA VAL A 298 -19.48 -26.95 2.42
C VAL A 298 -20.11 -27.52 3.68
N VAL A 299 -19.48 -27.21 4.82
CA VAL A 299 -19.91 -27.72 6.13
C VAL A 299 -20.95 -26.80 6.76
N PRO A 300 -22.14 -27.31 7.16
CA PRO A 300 -23.15 -26.50 7.84
C PRO A 300 -22.68 -26.05 9.22
N ARG A 301 -23.02 -24.81 9.59
CA ARG A 301 -22.56 -24.16 10.82
C ARG A 301 -23.74 -23.71 11.66
N ASN A 302 -23.85 -24.30 12.85
CA ASN A 302 -24.86 -23.92 13.83
C ASN A 302 -24.56 -22.53 14.45
N PRO A 303 -25.54 -21.90 15.13
CA PRO A 303 -25.35 -20.58 15.73
C PRO A 303 -24.20 -20.49 16.75
N LYS A 304 -23.97 -21.55 17.54
CA LYS A 304 -22.87 -21.60 18.52
C LYS A 304 -21.50 -21.56 17.85
N PHE A 305 -21.33 -22.30 16.75
CA PHE A 305 -20.11 -22.27 15.94
C PHE A 305 -19.84 -20.86 15.41
N ARG A 306 -20.87 -20.20 14.86
CA ARG A 306 -20.74 -18.81 14.34
C ARG A 306 -20.37 -17.82 15.44
N GLN A 307 -20.98 -17.95 16.62
CA GLN A 307 -20.63 -17.13 17.78
C GLN A 307 -19.17 -17.32 18.16
N LYS A 308 -18.70 -18.56 18.24
CA LYS A 308 -17.31 -18.87 18.58
C LYS A 308 -16.33 -18.36 17.51
N ALA A 309 -16.67 -18.51 16.23
CA ALA A 309 -15.89 -17.97 15.12
C ALA A 309 -15.77 -16.43 15.18
N ARG A 310 -16.84 -15.72 15.57
CA ARG A 310 -16.80 -14.27 15.82
C ARG A 310 -15.83 -13.91 16.94
N SER A 311 -15.89 -14.61 18.07
CA SER A 311 -14.96 -14.40 19.19
C SER A 311 -13.51 -14.63 18.77
N TYR A 312 -13.25 -15.65 17.95
CA TYR A 312 -11.90 -15.89 17.41
C TYR A 312 -11.44 -14.77 16.47
N ARG A 313 -12.30 -14.27 15.59
CA ARG A 313 -11.93 -13.16 14.70
C ARG A 313 -11.63 -11.87 15.47
N ILE A 314 -12.35 -11.60 16.55
CA ILE A 314 -12.03 -10.48 17.45
C ILE A 314 -10.65 -10.69 18.09
N ARG A 315 -10.37 -11.89 18.60
CA ARG A 315 -9.05 -12.21 19.18
C ARG A 315 -7.93 -12.08 18.15
N GLU A 316 -8.12 -12.62 16.95
CA GLU A 316 -7.17 -12.56 15.84
C GLU A 316 -6.85 -11.12 15.43
N TYR A 317 -7.82 -10.20 15.48
CA TYR A 317 -7.56 -8.78 15.23
C TYR A 317 -6.55 -8.17 16.22
N PHE A 318 -6.61 -8.50 17.50
CA PHE A 318 -5.71 -7.95 18.51
C PHE A 318 -4.38 -8.70 18.62
N TYR A 319 -4.40 -10.02 18.46
CA TYR A 319 -3.26 -10.90 18.74
C TYR A 319 -2.64 -11.50 17.48
N GLY A 320 -3.24 -11.33 16.31
CA GLY A 320 -2.81 -12.00 15.08
C GLY A 320 -3.29 -13.47 15.01
N PRO A 321 -3.19 -14.10 13.83
CA PRO A 321 -3.61 -15.49 13.61
C PRO A 321 -2.78 -16.49 14.41
N SER A 322 -1.51 -16.15 14.68
CA SER A 322 -0.56 -17.00 15.41
C SER A 322 -0.23 -16.49 16.81
N SER A 323 -1.00 -15.52 17.33
CA SER A 323 -0.67 -14.81 18.59
C SER A 323 0.69 -14.08 18.51
N ASP A 324 1.02 -13.59 17.32
CA ASP A 324 2.25 -12.92 16.92
C ASP A 324 2.19 -11.39 17.08
N LEU A 325 0.98 -10.82 17.23
CA LEU A 325 0.80 -9.41 17.57
C LEU A 325 0.74 -9.21 19.10
N SER A 326 1.25 -8.06 19.54
CA SER A 326 1.32 -7.67 20.95
C SER A 326 0.42 -6.46 21.20
N PRO A 327 -0.89 -6.64 21.47
CA PRO A 327 -1.79 -5.54 21.75
C PRO A 327 -1.41 -4.87 23.08
N HIS A 328 -1.72 -3.58 23.19
CA HIS A 328 -1.28 -2.74 24.30
C HIS A 328 -2.46 -2.28 25.15
N SER A 329 -2.31 -2.36 26.48
CA SER A 329 -3.30 -1.87 27.43
C SER A 329 -2.97 -0.43 27.81
N SER A 330 -3.93 0.47 27.66
CA SER A 330 -3.77 1.90 27.95
C SER A 330 -4.94 2.42 28.77
N ILE A 331 -4.71 3.56 29.44
CA ILE A 331 -5.70 4.22 30.29
C ILE A 331 -5.97 5.60 29.71
N ALA A 332 -7.24 5.94 29.51
CA ALA A 332 -7.67 7.27 29.06
C ALA A 332 -8.69 7.90 30.01
N SER A 333 -8.76 9.23 30.04
CA SER A 333 -9.79 9.96 30.76
C SER A 333 -11.12 9.92 29.98
N PHE A 334 -12.24 9.97 30.68
CA PHE A 334 -13.56 10.15 30.03
C PHE A 334 -13.65 11.48 29.27
N ASN A 335 -12.79 12.45 29.60
CA ASN A 335 -12.77 13.76 28.94
C ASN A 335 -11.93 13.75 27.65
N ASP A 336 -11.12 12.72 27.42
CA ASP A 336 -10.24 12.64 26.24
C ASP A 336 -10.96 12.01 25.03
N VAL A 337 -12.15 11.45 25.26
CA VAL A 337 -12.93 10.74 24.23
C VAL A 337 -14.39 11.18 24.25
N ILE A 338 -15.02 11.15 23.08
CA ILE A 338 -16.45 11.32 22.94
C ILE A 338 -17.00 10.05 22.29
N ILE A 339 -17.95 9.39 22.97
CA ILE A 339 -18.53 8.14 22.51
C ILE A 339 -19.90 8.43 21.91
N TYR A 340 -20.17 7.84 20.76
CA TYR A 340 -21.47 7.94 20.09
C TYR A 340 -22.08 6.56 19.94
N ARG A 341 -23.41 6.52 20.03
CA ARG A 341 -24.23 5.38 19.61
C ARG A 341 -25.04 5.80 18.39
N CYS A 342 -25.09 4.95 17.38
CA CYS A 342 -25.95 5.13 16.22
C CYS A 342 -27.30 4.44 16.45
N GLY A 343 -28.38 5.17 16.19
CA GLY A 343 -29.75 4.71 16.39
C GLY A 343 -30.26 4.93 17.82
N GLY A 344 -31.56 5.20 17.93
CA GLY A 344 -32.24 5.55 19.18
C GLY A 344 -32.38 7.08 19.38
N GLY A 345 -33.38 7.48 20.16
CA GLY A 345 -33.71 8.89 20.42
C GLY A 345 -35.17 9.09 20.84
N PRO A 346 -35.57 10.30 21.28
CA PRO A 346 -36.96 10.60 21.60
C PRO A 346 -37.84 10.41 20.37
N GLN A 347 -38.90 9.63 20.54
CA GLN A 347 -39.91 9.39 19.53
C GLN A 347 -40.79 10.64 19.35
N ALA A 348 -41.17 10.95 18.10
CA ALA A 348 -42.16 11.99 17.86
C ALA A 348 -43.47 11.64 18.59
N PRO A 349 -44.12 12.60 19.28
CA PRO A 349 -45.38 12.34 19.95
C PRO A 349 -46.44 11.89 18.94
N ARG A 350 -47.30 10.94 19.32
CA ARG A 350 -48.35 10.37 18.44
C ARG A 350 -49.26 11.43 17.82
N SER A 351 -49.41 12.59 18.46
CA SER A 351 -50.17 13.74 17.96
C SER A 351 -49.54 14.43 16.75
N ALA A 352 -48.25 14.22 16.47
CA ALA A 352 -47.53 14.77 15.34
C ALA A 352 -47.39 13.76 14.17
N LEU A 353 -47.97 12.56 14.29
CA LEU A 353 -47.88 11.50 13.29
C LEU A 353 -49.21 11.32 12.51
N PRO A 354 -49.15 10.92 11.22
CA PRO A 354 -50.34 10.52 10.46
C PRO A 354 -51.13 9.40 11.15
N ILE A 355 -52.46 9.40 10.98
CA ILE A 355 -53.33 8.37 11.55
C ILE A 355 -52.86 6.98 11.09
N GLY A 356 -52.45 6.15 12.05
CA GLY A 356 -51.97 4.78 11.83
C GLY A 356 -50.44 4.60 11.81
N ALA A 357 -49.65 5.68 11.89
CA ALA A 357 -48.19 5.60 11.93
C ALA A 357 -47.66 5.44 13.37
N GLU A 358 -46.71 4.52 13.57
CA GLU A 358 -46.01 4.36 14.85
C GLU A 358 -44.79 5.27 14.96
N PRO A 359 -44.48 5.83 16.14
CA PRO A 359 -43.28 6.63 16.33
C PRO A 359 -42.01 5.80 16.13
N THR A 360 -41.25 6.11 15.09
CA THR A 360 -39.93 5.53 14.84
C THR A 360 -38.87 6.61 15.10
N ALA A 361 -37.90 6.31 15.96
CA ALA A 361 -36.73 7.18 16.11
C ALA A 361 -35.93 7.15 14.80
N ASP A 362 -35.27 8.26 14.44
CA ASP A 362 -34.37 8.30 13.28
C ASP A 362 -33.30 7.19 13.45
N PRO A 363 -33.28 6.19 12.54
CA PRO A 363 -32.39 5.04 12.66
C PRO A 363 -30.91 5.42 12.49
N THR A 364 -30.61 6.57 11.89
CA THR A 364 -29.25 7.05 11.62
C THR A 364 -28.81 8.15 12.57
N ARG A 365 -29.64 8.53 13.54
CA ARG A 365 -29.29 9.56 14.50
C ARG A 365 -28.14 9.11 15.38
N LEU A 366 -27.15 9.98 15.52
CA LEU A 366 -26.05 9.81 16.47
C LEU A 366 -26.43 10.44 17.81
N VAL A 367 -26.28 9.65 18.87
CA VAL A 367 -26.56 10.08 20.24
C VAL A 367 -25.27 9.96 21.05
N PRO A 368 -24.80 11.06 21.67
CA PRO A 368 -23.68 10.99 22.60
C PRO A 368 -23.99 10.02 23.74
N ALA A 369 -23.04 9.15 24.04
CA ALA A 369 -23.14 8.18 25.13
C ALA A 369 -22.07 8.51 26.19
N THR A 370 -22.48 8.54 27.45
CA THR A 370 -21.55 8.72 28.58
C THR A 370 -20.92 7.39 28.94
N MET A 371 -19.60 7.38 29.17
CA MET A 371 -18.88 6.20 29.66
C MET A 371 -19.51 5.71 30.98
N ASN A 372 -19.85 4.41 31.04
CA ASN A 372 -20.50 3.80 32.19
C ASN A 372 -20.16 2.30 32.30
N GLN A 373 -20.63 1.65 33.37
CA GLN A 373 -20.31 0.24 33.65
C GLN A 373 -20.82 -0.73 32.56
N ASP A 374 -21.89 -0.39 31.84
CA ASP A 374 -22.43 -1.23 30.76
C ASP A 374 -21.52 -1.26 29.53
N MET A 375 -20.53 -0.36 29.45
CA MET A 375 -19.52 -0.36 28.39
C MET A 375 -18.35 -1.31 28.66
N LEU A 376 -18.28 -1.91 29.86
CA LEU A 376 -17.29 -2.92 30.18
C LEU A 376 -17.41 -4.11 29.23
N HIS A 377 -16.28 -4.58 28.69
CA HIS A 377 -16.20 -5.68 27.73
C HIS A 377 -16.84 -5.40 26.36
N LEU A 378 -17.15 -4.14 26.04
CA LEU A 378 -17.55 -3.75 24.69
C LEU A 378 -16.33 -3.49 23.80
N ILE A 379 -16.54 -3.72 22.51
CA ILE A 379 -15.66 -3.24 21.45
C ILE A 379 -16.17 -1.88 20.99
N LEU A 380 -15.27 -0.90 20.93
CA LEU A 380 -15.55 0.41 20.35
C LEU A 380 -14.75 0.58 19.06
N ALA A 381 -15.38 1.13 18.03
CA ALA A 381 -14.69 1.58 16.83
C ALA A 381 -14.15 2.99 17.04
N VAL A 382 -12.89 3.20 16.67
CA VAL A 382 -12.25 4.53 16.66
C VAL A 382 -12.46 5.12 15.28
N SER A 383 -13.22 6.21 15.18
CA SER A 383 -13.55 6.86 13.90
C SER A 383 -12.50 7.90 13.50
N TYR A 384 -12.26 8.06 12.19
CA TYR A 384 -11.50 9.20 11.66
C TYR A 384 -12.33 10.49 11.55
N ALA A 385 -13.62 10.47 11.89
CA ALA A 385 -14.49 11.62 11.83
C ALA A 385 -14.00 12.77 12.72
N LYS A 386 -14.03 14.00 12.19
CA LYS A 386 -13.71 15.22 12.95
C LYS A 386 -14.94 15.81 13.62
N GLU A 387 -16.09 15.67 12.96
CA GLU A 387 -17.38 16.17 13.42
C GLU A 387 -18.38 15.02 13.61
N PRO A 388 -19.35 15.14 14.52
CA PRO A 388 -20.25 14.04 14.84
C PRO A 388 -21.05 13.52 13.65
N ASP A 389 -21.58 14.40 12.81
CA ASP A 389 -22.35 14.07 11.61
C ASP A 389 -21.56 13.27 10.58
N GLN A 390 -20.22 13.34 10.62
CA GLN A 390 -19.34 12.61 9.72
C GLN A 390 -19.10 11.15 10.16
N ILE A 391 -19.45 10.76 11.40
CA ILE A 391 -19.11 9.44 11.99
C ILE A 391 -19.60 8.27 11.14
N ILE A 392 -20.82 8.35 10.60
CA ILE A 392 -21.40 7.28 9.77
C ILE A 392 -20.69 7.17 8.42
N THR A 393 -20.22 8.30 7.88
CA THR A 393 -19.62 8.40 6.54
C THR A 393 -18.10 8.25 6.54
N SER A 394 -17.47 8.19 7.72
CA SER A 394 -16.03 8.12 7.88
C SER A 394 -15.55 6.69 8.04
N ASN A 395 -14.40 6.40 7.43
CA ASN A 395 -13.65 5.18 7.72
C ASN A 395 -13.27 5.14 9.20
N ILE A 396 -13.10 3.93 9.75
CA ILE A 396 -12.56 3.75 11.10
C ILE A 396 -11.04 3.57 11.07
N ALA A 397 -10.37 4.02 12.12
CA ALA A 397 -8.94 3.77 12.34
C ALA A 397 -8.67 2.35 12.87
N GLY A 398 -9.64 1.78 13.57
CA GLY A 398 -9.55 0.45 14.17
C GLY A 398 -10.50 0.29 15.34
N PHE A 399 -10.21 -0.69 16.19
CA PHE A 399 -11.04 -1.07 17.33
C PHE A 399 -10.24 -1.11 18.63
N ILE A 400 -10.92 -0.78 19.72
CA ILE A 400 -10.44 -0.98 21.08
C ILE A 400 -11.41 -1.85 21.87
N TYR A 401 -10.89 -2.57 22.87
CA TYR A 401 -11.67 -3.40 23.78
C TYR A 401 -11.60 -2.84 25.19
N ILE A 402 -12.74 -2.52 25.81
CA ILE A 402 -12.77 -1.97 27.17
C ILE A 402 -12.55 -3.10 28.18
N THR A 403 -11.47 -2.99 28.95
CA THR A 403 -11.08 -3.98 29.97
C THR A 403 -11.46 -3.55 31.38
N ASP A 404 -11.59 -2.25 31.64
CA ASP A 404 -11.98 -1.71 32.95
C ASP A 404 -12.60 -0.31 32.83
N VAL A 405 -13.50 0.03 33.76
CA VAL A 405 -14.16 1.36 33.84
C VAL A 405 -14.16 1.84 35.29
N ASP A 406 -13.40 2.90 35.58
CA ASP A 406 -13.33 3.53 36.89
C ASP A 406 -14.14 4.84 36.89
N LEU A 407 -15.36 4.76 37.38
CA LEU A 407 -16.27 5.91 37.49
C LEU A 407 -15.79 6.95 38.51
N GLN A 408 -15.06 6.54 39.56
CA GLN A 408 -14.59 7.46 40.59
C GLN A 408 -13.45 8.34 40.06
N ARG A 409 -12.48 7.72 39.36
CA ARG A 409 -11.36 8.44 38.75
C ARG A 409 -11.68 9.04 37.39
N ARG A 410 -12.88 8.77 36.84
CA ARG A 410 -13.30 9.13 35.47
C ARG A 410 -12.31 8.66 34.40
N LYS A 411 -11.86 7.41 34.54
CA LYS A 411 -10.89 6.77 33.64
C LYS A 411 -11.40 5.41 33.19
N PHE A 412 -10.96 4.97 32.02
CA PHE A 412 -11.20 3.62 31.54
C PHE A 412 -9.90 3.02 31.04
N THR A 413 -9.80 1.71 31.14
CA THR A 413 -8.70 0.93 30.57
C THR A 413 -9.19 0.24 29.32
N TYR A 414 -8.41 0.30 28.25
CA TYR A 414 -8.71 -0.34 26.98
C TYR A 414 -7.50 -1.07 26.43
N LEU A 415 -7.77 -2.13 25.68
CA LEU A 415 -6.80 -2.84 24.85
C LEU A 415 -6.87 -2.29 23.42
N ALA A 416 -5.74 -1.87 22.87
CA ALA A 416 -5.58 -1.42 21.48
C ALA A 416 -4.63 -2.35 20.71
N PRO A 417 -4.76 -2.47 19.38
CA PRO A 417 -3.86 -3.30 18.57
C PRO A 417 -2.43 -2.76 18.52
N CYS A 418 -2.23 -1.48 18.81
CA CYS A 418 -0.93 -0.81 18.82
C CYS A 418 -0.74 0.04 20.09
N PRO A 419 0.52 0.25 20.54
CA PRO A 419 0.81 1.17 21.63
C PRO A 419 0.65 2.63 21.20
N GLY A 420 0.38 3.50 22.16
CA GLY A 420 0.25 4.95 21.95
C GLY A 420 -1.14 5.49 22.28
N GLU A 421 -1.32 6.78 22.08
CA GLU A 421 -2.63 7.43 22.18
C GLU A 421 -3.54 6.96 21.05
N LEU A 422 -4.86 7.05 21.27
CA LEU A 422 -5.82 6.75 20.20
C LEU A 422 -5.54 7.67 19.00
N PRO A 423 -5.58 7.14 17.75
CA PRO A 423 -5.26 7.91 16.54
C PRO A 423 -5.97 9.27 16.54
N SER A 424 -5.20 10.36 16.55
CA SER A 424 -5.72 11.72 16.54
C SER A 424 -5.53 12.39 15.18
N ARG A 425 -6.53 13.21 14.80
CA ARG A 425 -6.59 14.35 13.85
C ARG A 425 -5.89 14.32 12.47
N TYR A 426 -4.70 13.73 12.29
CA TYR A 426 -3.87 13.86 11.08
C TYR A 426 -3.66 12.51 10.37
N GLN A 427 -4.24 12.36 9.17
CA GLN A 427 -4.05 11.19 8.29
C GLN A 427 -2.75 11.25 7.47
N ARG A 428 -2.07 12.39 7.47
CA ARG A 428 -0.87 12.66 6.66
C ARG A 428 0.17 13.34 7.53
N VAL A 429 1.44 13.12 7.21
CA VAL A 429 2.57 13.77 7.86
C VAL A 429 3.57 14.24 6.80
N GLY A 430 4.04 15.47 6.92
CA GLY A 430 5.18 15.95 6.14
C GLY A 430 6.46 15.28 6.62
N TYR A 431 7.33 14.89 5.71
CA TYR A 431 8.65 14.36 6.01
C TYR A 431 9.69 15.12 5.19
N LEU A 432 10.46 15.98 5.86
CA LEU A 432 11.57 16.73 5.28
C LEU A 432 12.86 15.98 5.55
N ASP A 433 13.44 15.41 4.51
CA ASP A 433 14.69 14.67 4.58
C ASP A 433 15.86 15.56 4.19
N THR A 434 16.73 15.81 5.18
CA THR A 434 17.91 16.65 4.98
C THR A 434 19.21 15.85 4.91
N ASP A 435 19.17 14.52 5.03
CA ASP A 435 20.38 13.69 4.93
C ASP A 435 20.71 13.36 3.47
N VAL A 436 21.69 14.07 2.89
CA VAL A 436 22.17 13.80 1.52
C VAL A 436 23.00 12.52 1.41
N GLY A 437 23.52 11.99 2.52
CA GLY A 437 24.35 10.79 2.52
C GLY A 437 23.52 9.52 2.61
N GLN A 438 22.53 9.49 3.49
CA GLN A 438 21.67 8.33 3.72
C GLN A 438 20.18 8.74 3.80
N PRO A 439 19.62 9.32 2.73
CA PRO A 439 18.20 9.68 2.70
C PRO A 439 17.31 8.44 2.81
N GLU A 440 16.08 8.64 3.28
CA GLU A 440 15.11 7.60 3.59
C GLU A 440 14.33 7.13 2.37
N TYR A 441 13.88 8.05 1.51
CA TYR A 441 12.98 7.74 0.38
C TYR A 441 13.55 8.06 -1.01
N THR A 442 14.70 8.72 -1.08
CA THR A 442 15.34 9.13 -2.34
C THR A 442 16.72 8.49 -2.50
N PRO A 443 17.35 8.56 -3.70
CA PRO A 443 18.76 8.23 -3.85
C PRO A 443 19.67 9.20 -3.08
N PRO A 444 20.92 8.82 -2.75
CA PRO A 444 21.89 9.72 -2.15
C PRO A 444 22.18 10.94 -3.03
N GLY A 445 22.56 12.03 -2.38
CA GLY A 445 22.76 13.34 -3.00
C GLY A 445 21.47 14.15 -3.16
N CYS A 446 20.34 13.67 -2.65
CA CYS A 446 19.05 14.38 -2.72
C CYS A 446 18.65 14.95 -1.36
N LEU A 447 18.05 16.14 -1.38
CA LEU A 447 17.28 16.74 -0.29
C LEU A 447 15.83 16.75 -0.71
N SER A 448 14.91 16.25 0.11
CA SER A 448 13.54 16.00 -0.34
C SER A 448 12.48 16.31 0.70
N LEU A 449 11.31 16.72 0.21
CA LEU A 449 10.08 16.82 0.98
C LEU A 449 9.10 15.78 0.47
N HIS A 450 8.54 15.00 1.39
CA HIS A 450 7.49 14.02 1.12
C HIS A 450 6.25 14.34 1.96
N VAL A 451 5.07 13.99 1.45
CA VAL A 451 3.86 13.84 2.26
C VAL A 451 3.58 12.35 2.38
N ILE A 452 3.66 11.84 3.60
CA ILE A 452 3.40 10.43 3.90
C ILE A 452 1.95 10.31 4.34
N ASP A 453 1.17 9.56 3.56
CA ASP A 453 -0.25 9.31 3.75
C ASP A 453 -0.58 7.80 3.89
N THR A 454 0.46 6.97 3.76
CA THR A 454 0.40 5.51 3.73
C THR A 454 1.56 4.97 4.54
N GLN A 455 1.30 3.94 5.35
CA GLN A 455 2.34 3.27 6.11
C GLN A 455 3.37 2.69 5.13
N THR A 456 4.64 3.02 5.34
CA THR A 456 5.72 2.44 4.56
C THR A 456 5.97 1.02 5.09
N PRO A 457 6.00 -0.03 4.22
CA PRO A 457 6.41 -1.37 4.64
C PRO A 457 7.85 -1.33 5.18
N ASP A 458 8.23 -2.34 5.98
CA ASP A 458 9.50 -2.46 6.73
C ASP A 458 10.66 -1.58 6.21
N LEU A 459 11.21 -0.75 7.11
CA LEU A 459 12.36 0.16 6.87
C LEU A 459 13.63 -0.58 6.39
N ALA A 460 13.65 -1.91 6.45
CA ALA A 460 14.71 -2.74 5.89
C ALA A 460 14.69 -2.86 4.35
N VAL A 461 13.55 -2.58 3.70
CA VAL A 461 13.43 -2.59 2.23
C VAL A 461 13.76 -1.20 1.69
N PRO A 462 14.57 -1.05 0.61
CA PRO A 462 14.81 0.24 -0.05
C PRO A 462 13.50 0.81 -0.63
N CYS A 463 12.67 1.44 0.20
CA CYS A 463 11.42 2.06 -0.24
C CYS A 463 11.76 3.39 -0.89
N LEU A 464 11.65 3.45 -2.22
CA LEU A 464 11.76 4.70 -2.96
C LEU A 464 10.37 5.28 -3.17
N LYS A 465 10.17 6.53 -2.77
CA LYS A 465 8.93 7.29 -3.00
C LYS A 465 9.22 8.49 -3.88
N THR A 466 8.24 8.89 -4.69
CA THR A 466 8.35 10.14 -5.44
C THR A 466 8.19 11.31 -4.44
N PRO A 467 9.14 12.24 -4.36
CA PRO A 467 9.04 13.41 -3.49
C PRO A 467 8.06 14.45 -4.04
N GLU A 468 7.43 15.21 -3.16
CA GLU A 468 6.66 16.43 -3.52
C GLU A 468 7.58 17.48 -4.14
N ARG A 469 8.76 17.66 -3.53
CA ARG A 469 9.85 18.48 -4.06
C ARG A 469 11.20 17.88 -3.70
N CYS A 470 12.15 18.00 -4.61
CA CYS A 470 13.50 17.50 -4.43
C CYS A 470 14.53 18.47 -5.01
N PHE A 471 15.66 18.60 -4.32
CA PHE A 471 16.86 19.22 -4.84
C PHE A 471 17.97 18.17 -4.94
N PHE A 472 18.61 18.09 -6.11
CA PHE A 472 19.82 17.31 -6.25
C PHE A 472 21.01 18.13 -5.75
N TYR A 473 21.40 17.88 -4.50
CA TYR A 473 22.60 18.46 -3.93
C TYR A 473 23.87 17.83 -4.55
N GLY A 474 23.82 16.57 -4.96
CA GLY A 474 24.88 15.94 -5.76
C GLY A 474 26.18 15.65 -5.02
N ASP A 475 26.21 15.67 -3.68
CA ASP A 475 27.32 15.16 -2.87
C ASP A 475 26.69 14.40 -1.68
N ILE A 476 27.38 13.40 -1.14
CA ILE A 476 26.95 12.62 0.01
C ILE A 476 27.23 13.34 1.34
N SER A 477 27.86 14.52 1.29
CA SER A 477 28.18 15.33 2.44
C SER A 477 27.93 16.81 2.17
N SER A 478 27.23 17.47 3.09
CA SER A 478 27.02 18.93 3.08
C SER A 478 28.30 19.75 3.32
N LYS A 479 29.43 19.11 3.66
CA LYS A 479 30.69 19.80 4.01
C LYS A 479 31.22 20.74 2.94
N ARG A 480 31.01 20.41 1.66
CA ARG A 480 31.63 21.11 0.53
C ARG A 480 31.01 22.49 0.28
N ASP A 481 29.71 22.59 0.42
CA ASP A 481 28.93 23.81 0.18
C ASP A 481 27.77 23.90 1.20
N PRO A 482 28.10 24.18 2.49
CA PRO A 482 27.11 24.26 3.56
C PRO A 482 26.00 25.29 3.31
N ASP A 483 26.35 26.40 2.66
CA ASP A 483 25.41 27.49 2.37
C ASP A 483 24.37 27.05 1.34
N ALA A 484 24.79 26.45 0.22
CA ALA A 484 23.82 25.94 -0.75
C ALA A 484 23.00 24.76 -0.21
N TYR A 485 23.58 23.95 0.68
CA TYR A 485 22.85 22.90 1.38
C TYR A 485 21.72 23.49 2.25
N LEU A 486 22.03 24.48 3.09
CA LEU A 486 21.05 25.17 3.93
C LEU A 486 19.98 25.88 3.09
N ASP A 487 20.38 26.55 2.01
CA ASP A 487 19.44 27.18 1.07
C ASP A 487 18.43 26.17 0.52
N CYS A 488 18.87 24.97 0.13
CA CYS A 488 17.96 23.92 -0.34
C CYS A 488 16.99 23.46 0.76
N VAL A 489 17.49 23.22 1.98
CA VAL A 489 16.67 22.81 3.14
C VAL A 489 15.62 23.88 3.46
N PHE A 490 16.03 25.15 3.52
CA PHE A 490 15.13 26.26 3.82
C PHE A 490 14.09 26.48 2.73
N ASN A 491 14.43 26.28 1.46
CA ASN A 491 13.45 26.35 0.37
C ASN A 491 12.41 25.23 0.46
N LEU A 492 12.81 23.99 0.78
CA LEU A 492 11.86 22.90 1.00
C LEU A 492 10.94 23.18 2.20
N TYR A 493 11.50 23.69 3.29
CA TYR A 493 10.73 24.05 4.47
C TYR A 493 9.76 25.21 4.21
N ASN A 494 10.21 26.27 3.53
CA ASN A 494 9.34 27.40 3.19
C ASN A 494 8.20 26.96 2.27
N TYR A 495 8.47 26.12 1.27
CA TYR A 495 7.42 25.54 0.45
C TYR A 495 6.43 24.74 1.30
N PHE A 496 6.90 23.88 2.19
CA PHE A 496 6.02 23.13 3.09
C PHE A 496 5.12 24.06 3.90
N ARG A 497 5.70 25.12 4.48
CA ARG A 497 4.95 26.12 5.24
C ARG A 497 3.93 26.88 4.39
N GLU A 498 4.24 27.18 3.13
CA GLU A 498 3.34 27.91 2.24
C GLU A 498 2.19 27.02 1.78
N GLU A 499 2.49 25.81 1.31
CA GLU A 499 1.53 24.89 0.70
C GLU A 499 0.60 24.25 1.74
N TYR A 500 1.11 23.90 2.92
CA TYR A 500 0.37 23.16 3.95
C TYR A 500 -0.06 24.01 5.15
N LYS A 501 -0.26 25.32 4.93
CA LYS A 501 -1.02 26.21 5.83
C LYS A 501 -2.52 25.93 5.67
N LEU A 502 -3.21 25.41 6.69
CA LEU A 502 -4.68 25.40 6.68
C LEU A 502 -5.18 26.77 7.16
N SER A 503 -5.65 27.61 6.23
CA SER A 503 -6.52 28.73 6.57
C SER A 503 -7.95 28.21 6.72
N ASN A 504 -8.47 28.16 7.95
CA ASN A 504 -9.92 28.20 8.13
C ASN A 504 -10.36 29.62 7.73
N GLU A 505 -11.00 29.77 6.58
CA GLU A 505 -11.58 31.05 6.15
C GLU A 505 -12.85 31.44 6.94
N GLN A 506 -13.23 30.68 7.96
CA GLN A 506 -14.30 31.07 8.86
C GLN A 506 -13.90 30.81 10.31
N GLU A 507 -13.90 31.92 11.06
CA GLU A 507 -13.73 32.06 12.50
C GLU A 507 -12.30 31.98 13.06
N PHE A 508 -11.95 33.07 13.75
CA PHE A 508 -10.80 33.22 14.63
C PHE A 508 -10.73 32.02 15.58
N HIS A 509 -9.74 31.13 15.41
CA HIS A 509 -8.92 30.48 16.43
C HIS A 509 -8.12 29.32 15.78
N GLU A 510 -6.79 29.42 15.85
CA GLU A 510 -5.76 28.42 15.49
C GLU A 510 -5.65 27.93 14.03
N THR A 511 -4.63 28.44 13.32
CA THR A 511 -4.12 27.89 12.06
C THR A 511 -3.48 26.52 12.31
N TYR A 512 -4.12 25.45 11.88
CA TYR A 512 -3.54 24.11 12.00
C TYR A 512 -2.53 23.85 10.87
N HIS A 513 -1.35 23.36 11.20
CA HIS A 513 -0.37 22.93 10.20
C HIS A 513 -0.35 21.40 10.12
N LEU A 514 -0.15 20.85 8.91
CA LEU A 514 0.23 19.44 8.77
C LEU A 514 1.48 19.19 9.65
N PRO A 515 1.54 18.14 10.47
CA PRO A 515 2.74 17.86 11.26
C PRO A 515 3.92 17.58 10.33
N LEU A 516 5.10 18.08 10.68
CA LEU A 516 6.34 17.89 9.91
C LEU A 516 7.37 17.16 10.76
N VAL A 517 7.84 16.02 10.25
CA VAL A 517 9.04 15.35 10.75
C VAL A 517 10.22 15.82 9.92
N VAL A 518 11.30 16.26 10.57
CA VAL A 518 12.53 16.67 9.91
C VAL A 518 13.63 15.67 10.26
N ASN A 519 14.08 14.91 9.25
CA ASN A 519 15.25 14.03 9.39
C ASN A 519 16.54 14.82 9.18
N THR A 520 17.50 14.69 10.09
CA THR A 520 18.78 15.43 10.09
C THR A 520 19.97 14.50 9.92
N PRO A 521 21.06 14.91 9.23
CA PRO A 521 22.24 14.08 9.08
C PRO A 521 22.97 13.84 10.40
N GLY A 522 23.62 12.69 10.54
CA GLY A 522 24.40 12.32 11.74
C GLY A 522 25.71 13.09 11.95
N TRP A 523 26.06 14.05 11.10
CA TRP A 523 27.27 14.85 11.22
C TRP A 523 27.06 16.05 12.15
N VAL A 524 27.22 15.83 13.45
CA VAL A 524 26.86 16.79 14.52
C VAL A 524 28.05 17.52 15.16
N LYS A 525 29.18 17.63 14.45
CA LYS A 525 30.42 18.28 14.96
C LYS A 525 31.03 19.24 13.96
N GLY A 526 31.73 20.26 14.45
CA GLY A 526 32.36 21.29 13.61
C GLY A 526 31.32 21.97 12.74
N VAL A 527 31.60 22.14 11.45
CA VAL A 527 30.66 22.74 10.49
C VAL A 527 29.29 22.03 10.47
N GLY A 528 29.25 20.71 10.69
CA GLY A 528 27.97 19.99 10.77
C GLY A 528 27.11 20.37 11.98
N TYR A 529 27.75 20.74 13.10
CA TYR A 529 27.07 21.31 14.26
C TYR A 529 26.47 22.68 13.93
N ASP A 530 27.23 23.54 13.24
CA ASP A 530 26.78 24.88 12.85
C ASP A 530 25.58 24.82 11.88
N ILE A 531 25.62 23.89 10.91
CA ILE A 531 24.50 23.60 10.00
C ILE A 531 23.26 23.19 10.81
N LEU A 532 23.39 22.25 11.76
CA LEU A 532 22.28 21.80 12.59
C LEU A 532 21.69 22.95 13.43
N VAL A 533 22.54 23.77 14.04
CA VAL A 533 22.10 24.96 14.81
C VAL A 533 21.30 25.92 13.92
N ASN A 534 21.80 26.20 12.70
CA ASN A 534 21.10 27.06 11.75
C ASN A 534 19.75 26.47 11.32
N MET A 535 19.69 25.16 11.09
CA MET A 535 18.44 24.47 10.79
C MET A 535 17.43 24.56 11.93
N LEU A 536 17.85 24.28 13.17
CA LEU A 536 16.97 24.34 14.34
C LEU A 536 16.44 25.76 14.58
N ARG A 537 17.28 26.78 14.42
CA ARG A 537 16.86 28.19 14.51
C ARG A 537 15.87 28.58 13.42
N TYR A 538 16.14 28.19 12.17
CA TYR A 538 15.31 28.57 11.03
C TYR A 538 13.96 27.85 11.02
N ILE A 539 13.98 26.53 11.28
CA ILE A 539 12.79 25.70 11.28
C ILE A 539 11.93 26.02 12.51
N GLY A 540 12.55 26.23 13.67
CA GLY A 540 11.84 26.46 14.93
C GLY A 540 10.96 25.27 15.33
N PRO A 541 11.52 24.05 15.46
CA PRO A 541 10.72 22.86 15.76
C PRO A 541 10.08 22.96 17.16
N THR A 542 8.87 22.42 17.31
CA THR A 542 8.19 22.33 18.61
C THR A 542 8.75 21.21 19.47
N HIS A 543 9.28 20.15 18.84
CA HIS A 543 9.87 18.98 19.48
C HIS A 543 11.23 18.69 18.87
N VAL A 544 12.21 18.34 19.71
CA VAL A 544 13.52 17.86 19.25
C VAL A 544 13.83 16.54 19.93
N VAL A 545 13.91 15.48 19.12
CA VAL A 545 14.26 14.12 19.57
C VAL A 545 15.76 13.91 19.41
N ARG A 546 16.46 13.66 20.51
CA ARG A 546 17.88 13.36 20.55
C ARG A 546 18.11 11.88 20.81
N ILE A 547 18.83 11.24 19.89
CA ILE A 547 19.29 9.86 20.08
C ILE A 547 20.62 9.88 20.82
N GLN A 548 20.63 9.35 22.04
CA GLN A 548 21.83 9.25 22.87
C GLN A 548 22.52 7.92 22.67
N ILE A 549 23.85 7.97 22.53
CA ILE A 549 24.70 6.78 22.51
C ILE A 549 25.64 6.77 23.72
N SER A 550 26.20 5.60 24.04
CA SER A 550 27.08 5.43 25.21
C SER A 550 28.37 6.25 25.11
N ASP A 551 28.81 6.59 23.90
CA ASP A 551 29.95 7.48 23.66
C ASP A 551 29.50 8.95 23.80
N SER A 552 29.62 9.49 25.01
CA SER A 552 29.21 10.87 25.35
C SER A 552 29.86 11.94 24.47
N ASN A 553 31.06 11.68 23.94
CA ASN A 553 31.76 12.61 23.06
C ASN A 553 31.05 12.79 21.71
N LYS A 554 30.16 11.87 21.31
CA LYS A 554 29.41 11.92 20.06
C LYS A 554 27.99 12.47 20.23
N ASN A 555 27.55 12.69 21.46
CA ASN A 555 26.23 13.23 21.74
C ASN A 555 26.22 14.75 21.58
N LEU A 556 25.04 15.29 21.26
CA LEU A 556 24.79 16.73 21.25
C LEU A 556 24.79 17.31 22.67
N PRO A 557 25.05 18.62 22.84
CA PRO A 557 24.96 19.27 24.14
C PRO A 557 23.55 19.16 24.75
N ALA A 558 23.49 19.20 26.08
CA ALA A 558 22.24 19.22 26.83
C ALA A 558 21.47 20.54 26.60
N GLY A 559 20.18 20.53 26.94
CA GLY A 559 19.30 21.69 26.74
C GLY A 559 19.07 22.04 25.26
N ALA A 560 18.51 23.22 25.02
CA ALA A 560 18.25 23.77 23.70
C ALA A 560 19.47 24.55 23.19
N PHE A 561 20.55 23.82 22.89
CA PHE A 561 21.90 24.33 22.60
C PHE A 561 22.00 25.29 21.41
N TRP A 562 20.96 25.42 20.61
CA TRP A 562 20.91 26.33 19.47
C TRP A 562 20.40 27.73 19.84
N PHE A 563 19.83 27.96 21.03
CA PHE A 563 19.48 29.31 21.45
C PHE A 563 20.71 30.07 21.98
N GLY A 564 20.84 31.34 21.59
CA GLY A 564 21.70 32.29 22.31
C GLY A 564 21.00 32.68 23.61
N GLY A 565 21.74 32.97 24.68
CA GLY A 565 21.28 32.99 26.08
C GLY A 565 20.05 33.84 26.47
N ASP A 566 19.38 34.53 25.54
CA ASP A 566 18.18 35.33 25.77
C ASP A 566 16.95 34.90 24.94
N GLU A 567 17.05 33.87 24.07
CA GLU A 567 15.91 33.36 23.29
C GLU A 567 15.27 32.12 23.96
N GLU A 568 14.23 32.31 24.77
CA GLU A 568 13.41 31.20 25.28
C GLU A 568 12.15 31.03 24.40
N ARG A 569 12.20 30.07 23.47
CA ARG A 569 10.97 29.48 22.93
C ARG A 569 10.73 28.14 23.62
N PRO A 570 9.48 27.82 24.03
CA PRO A 570 9.18 26.51 24.57
C PRO A 570 9.41 25.45 23.49
N VAL A 571 10.35 24.54 23.73
CA VAL A 571 10.65 23.39 22.87
C VAL A 571 10.71 22.14 23.73
N ASP A 572 9.97 21.11 23.34
CA ASP A 572 9.97 19.84 24.04
C ASP A 572 11.18 18.99 23.61
N LEU A 573 12.11 18.81 24.54
CA LEU A 573 13.31 18.00 24.36
C LEU A 573 13.05 16.56 24.77
N ILE A 574 13.07 15.64 23.80
CA ILE A 574 12.89 14.22 24.03
C ILE A 574 14.25 13.54 23.88
N ASN A 575 14.67 12.79 24.89
CA ASN A 575 15.88 11.96 24.80
C ASN A 575 15.46 10.50 24.65
N ILE A 576 16.03 9.82 23.67
CA ILE A 576 15.86 8.38 23.48
C ILE A 576 17.23 7.72 23.41
N ASP A 577 17.33 6.50 23.94
CA ASP A 577 18.56 5.71 23.88
C ASP A 577 18.68 4.98 22.54
N SER A 578 19.92 4.68 22.15
CA SER A 578 20.21 3.81 21.01
C SER A 578 19.42 2.50 21.07
N ALA A 579 18.67 2.19 19.99
CA ALA A 579 17.83 1.00 19.91
C ALA A 579 18.62 -0.33 19.99
N GLN A 580 19.91 -0.33 19.64
CA GLN A 580 20.78 -1.50 19.78
C GLN A 580 21.78 -1.31 20.89
N ILE A 581 21.78 -2.27 21.83
CA ILE A 581 22.65 -2.36 22.98
C ILE A 581 23.30 -3.75 23.03
N ASP A 582 24.56 -3.83 23.44
CA ASP A 582 25.27 -5.09 23.64
C ASP A 582 24.91 -5.71 25.00
N SER A 583 25.47 -6.89 25.28
CA SER A 583 25.33 -7.57 26.57
C SER A 583 25.89 -6.79 27.76
N LEU A 584 26.59 -5.68 27.53
CA LEU A 584 27.14 -4.77 28.53
C LEU A 584 26.36 -3.44 28.60
N ASN A 585 25.16 -3.37 28.01
CA ASN A 585 24.32 -2.16 27.91
C ASN A 585 25.01 -0.98 27.21
N ARG A 586 25.97 -1.25 26.33
CA ARG A 586 26.61 -0.22 25.50
C ARG A 586 25.91 -0.16 24.16
N SER A 587 25.69 1.05 23.67
CA SER A 587 25.14 1.27 22.33
C SER A 587 26.01 0.58 21.29
N VAL A 588 25.43 -0.36 20.54
CA VAL A 588 26.11 -1.00 19.41
C VAL A 588 25.93 -0.11 18.21
N LEU A 589 27.03 0.50 17.76
CA LEU A 589 27.06 1.08 16.43
C LEU A 589 27.02 -0.09 15.45
N VAL A 590 25.84 -0.35 14.87
CA VAL A 590 25.77 -1.19 13.67
C VAL A 590 26.68 -0.51 12.66
N GLN A 591 27.82 -1.10 12.34
CA GLN A 591 28.62 -0.71 11.17
C GLN A 591 27.81 -1.10 9.92
N LYS A 592 26.68 -0.42 9.69
CA LYS A 592 26.07 -0.39 8.37
C LYS A 592 27.13 0.19 7.47
N HIS A 593 27.53 -0.57 6.47
CA HIS A 593 28.42 -0.06 5.45
C HIS A 593 27.62 1.03 4.71
N GLY A 594 27.69 2.28 5.14
CA GLY A 594 26.87 3.37 4.60
C GLY A 594 27.07 3.51 3.08
N ARG A 595 28.20 3.03 2.56
CA ARG A 595 28.43 2.80 1.12
C ARG A 595 27.46 1.80 0.51
N LEU A 596 27.31 0.60 1.07
CA LEU A 596 26.39 -0.42 0.58
C LEU A 596 24.94 0.08 0.56
N VAL A 597 24.49 0.78 1.60
CA VAL A 597 23.12 1.34 1.64
C VAL A 597 22.91 2.36 0.52
N ARG A 598 23.89 3.24 0.27
CA ARG A 598 23.85 4.19 -0.84
C ARG A 598 23.79 3.50 -2.19
N GLU A 599 24.66 2.51 -2.41
CA GLU A 599 24.69 1.72 -3.65
C GLU A 599 23.36 1.00 -3.87
N LEU A 600 22.81 0.36 -2.84
CA LEU A 600 21.50 -0.30 -2.87
C LEU A 600 20.38 0.66 -3.26
N ARG A 601 20.37 1.89 -2.75
CA ARG A 601 19.35 2.89 -3.10
C ARG A 601 19.47 3.36 -4.56
N ILE A 602 20.69 3.56 -5.06
CA ILE A 602 20.92 3.90 -6.48
C ILE A 602 20.46 2.74 -7.38
N ILE A 603 20.80 1.49 -7.00
CA ILE A 603 20.37 0.28 -7.69
C ILE A 603 18.84 0.17 -7.72
N ALA A 604 18.19 0.33 -6.57
CA ALA A 604 16.74 0.30 -6.46
C ALA A 604 16.08 1.40 -7.31
N TYR A 605 16.72 2.56 -7.43
CA TYR A 605 16.23 3.66 -8.26
C TYR A 605 16.26 3.30 -9.74
N PHE A 606 17.42 2.91 -10.28
CA PHE A 606 17.53 2.58 -11.69
C PHE A 606 16.86 1.26 -12.07
N LYS A 607 16.61 0.34 -11.12
CA LYS A 607 15.77 -0.84 -11.35
C LYS A 607 14.34 -0.49 -11.78
N GLN A 608 13.85 0.71 -11.43
CA GLN A 608 12.53 1.20 -11.87
C GLN A 608 12.45 1.50 -13.38
N CYS A 609 13.57 1.45 -14.12
CA CYS A 609 13.54 1.54 -15.59
C CYS A 609 12.88 0.31 -16.24
N PHE A 610 12.69 -0.77 -15.49
CA PHE A 610 12.15 -2.04 -15.98
C PHE A 610 10.78 -2.33 -15.36
N SER A 611 9.96 -3.11 -16.08
CA SER A 611 8.72 -3.63 -15.50
C SER A 611 9.01 -4.44 -14.24
N LYS A 612 8.10 -4.36 -13.26
CA LYS A 612 8.15 -5.17 -12.02
C LYS A 612 8.12 -6.68 -12.30
N ASP A 613 7.65 -7.09 -13.48
CA ASP A 613 7.61 -8.50 -13.90
C ASP A 613 8.97 -9.06 -14.33
N LEU A 614 9.98 -8.20 -14.58
CA LEU A 614 11.30 -8.63 -15.01
C LEU A 614 12.10 -9.12 -13.79
N ASN A 615 12.29 -10.45 -13.70
CA ASN A 615 12.94 -11.09 -12.56
C ASN A 615 14.46 -10.90 -12.58
N ILE A 616 14.92 -9.69 -12.25
CA ILE A 616 16.35 -9.38 -12.08
C ILE A 616 16.74 -9.67 -10.63
N THR A 617 17.52 -10.73 -10.45
CA THR A 617 17.91 -11.25 -9.13
C THR A 617 19.39 -10.97 -8.80
N ALA A 618 20.22 -10.71 -9.82
CA ALA A 618 21.64 -10.40 -9.65
C ALA A 618 22.02 -9.00 -10.16
N TYR A 619 23.01 -8.35 -9.53
CA TYR A 619 23.52 -7.05 -9.98
C TYR A 619 24.09 -7.08 -11.41
N LYS A 620 24.71 -8.21 -11.79
CA LYS A 620 25.23 -8.40 -13.16
C LYS A 620 24.11 -8.43 -14.20
N GLU A 621 22.96 -9.03 -13.88
CA GLU A 621 21.77 -9.02 -14.73
C GLU A 621 21.21 -7.60 -14.87
N LEU A 622 21.14 -6.85 -13.77
CA LEU A 622 20.71 -5.45 -13.81
C LEU A 622 21.64 -4.59 -14.67
N ALA A 623 22.96 -4.75 -14.50
CA ALA A 623 23.95 -4.03 -15.29
C ALA A 623 23.79 -4.33 -16.79
N ASN A 624 23.64 -5.61 -17.16
CA ASN A 624 23.35 -6.04 -18.54
C ASN A 624 22.04 -5.44 -19.07
N ALA A 625 20.98 -5.46 -18.26
CA ALA A 625 19.68 -4.92 -18.63
C ALA A 625 19.75 -3.40 -18.86
N LEU A 626 20.41 -2.65 -17.98
CA LEU A 626 20.62 -1.21 -18.13
C LEU A 626 21.48 -0.90 -19.37
N ALA A 627 22.54 -1.68 -19.61
CA ALA A 627 23.35 -1.55 -20.81
C ALA A 627 22.57 -1.93 -22.08
N SER A 628 21.56 -2.77 -22.02
CA SER A 628 20.73 -3.15 -23.17
C SER A 628 19.54 -2.23 -23.38
N LEU A 629 19.20 -1.40 -22.38
CA LEU A 629 18.05 -0.51 -22.43
C LEU A 629 18.25 0.57 -23.52
N PRO A 630 17.28 0.75 -24.44
CA PRO A 630 17.32 1.87 -25.38
C PRO A 630 17.34 3.20 -24.62
N PRO A 631 18.37 4.04 -24.77
CA PRO A 631 18.42 5.33 -24.11
C PRO A 631 17.49 6.33 -24.79
N TYR A 632 17.05 7.34 -24.05
CA TYR A 632 16.44 8.53 -24.63
C TYR A 632 17.49 9.32 -25.41
N GLU A 633 17.11 9.76 -26.61
CA GLU A 633 17.92 10.68 -27.40
C GLU A 633 17.52 12.13 -27.08
N VAL A 634 18.49 12.92 -26.63
CA VAL A 634 18.28 14.30 -26.18
C VAL A 634 19.22 15.25 -26.92
N PRO A 635 18.73 16.24 -27.68
CA PRO A 635 19.58 17.20 -28.37
C PRO A 635 20.46 18.00 -27.41
N ILE A 636 21.77 18.05 -27.68
CA ILE A 636 22.73 18.82 -26.87
C ILE A 636 22.33 20.31 -26.81
N SER A 637 21.85 20.86 -27.93
CA SER A 637 21.40 22.26 -28.03
C SER A 637 20.21 22.60 -27.13
N SER A 638 19.51 21.58 -26.63
CA SER A 638 18.30 21.73 -25.82
C SER A 638 18.53 21.55 -24.32
N MET A 639 19.75 21.17 -23.92
CA MET A 639 20.11 20.91 -22.53
C MET A 639 21.20 21.85 -22.06
N LYS A 640 20.99 22.47 -20.90
CA LYS A 640 22.03 23.14 -20.14
C LYS A 640 22.74 22.14 -19.23
N VAL A 641 23.98 22.44 -18.85
CA VAL A 641 24.76 21.63 -17.92
C VAL A 641 25.26 22.53 -16.80
N LEU A 642 25.01 22.14 -15.56
CA LEU A 642 25.52 22.82 -14.37
C LEU A 642 26.31 21.84 -13.51
N HIS A 643 27.60 22.13 -13.33
CA HIS A 643 28.46 21.42 -12.38
C HIS A 643 28.29 22.03 -10.99
N LEU A 644 27.83 21.22 -10.03
CA LEU A 644 27.39 21.73 -8.73
C LEU A 644 28.54 22.08 -7.78
N HIS A 645 29.65 21.35 -7.88
CA HIS A 645 30.69 21.28 -6.84
C HIS A 645 32.11 21.48 -7.37
N CYS A 646 32.23 21.71 -8.67
CA CYS A 646 33.50 21.91 -9.36
C CYS A 646 33.30 22.84 -10.56
N GLN A 647 34.38 23.45 -11.01
CA GLN A 647 34.42 24.16 -12.28
C GLN A 647 34.98 23.24 -13.35
N VAL A 648 34.25 23.11 -14.45
CA VAL A 648 34.68 22.32 -15.61
C VAL A 648 34.86 23.28 -16.79
N PRO A 649 36.04 23.31 -17.44
CA PRO A 649 36.25 24.09 -18.65
C PRO A 649 35.24 23.71 -19.73
N SER A 650 34.78 24.68 -20.53
CA SER A 650 33.77 24.43 -21.57
C SER A 650 34.18 23.35 -22.59
N SER A 651 35.47 23.16 -22.81
CA SER A 651 36.02 22.10 -23.68
C SER A 651 35.87 20.69 -23.11
N GLU A 652 35.72 20.55 -21.80
CA GLU A 652 35.71 19.26 -21.09
C GLU A 652 34.31 18.86 -20.61
N VAL A 653 33.28 19.66 -20.87
CA VAL A 653 31.91 19.41 -20.39
C VAL A 653 31.40 18.03 -20.82
N PHE A 654 31.56 17.66 -22.08
CA PHE A 654 31.13 16.35 -22.56
C PHE A 654 31.94 15.21 -21.93
N TYR A 655 33.25 15.38 -21.77
CA TYR A 655 34.09 14.38 -21.11
C TYR A 655 33.66 14.16 -19.66
N SER A 656 33.35 15.26 -18.94
CA SER A 656 32.90 15.19 -17.56
C SER A 656 31.57 14.46 -17.41
N LEU A 657 30.65 14.59 -18.35
CA LEU A 657 29.30 14.02 -18.24
C LEU A 657 29.22 12.53 -18.63
N ASN A 658 30.08 12.07 -19.53
CA ASN A 658 29.97 10.72 -20.08
C ASN A 658 30.14 9.65 -19.00
N GLY A 659 29.16 8.76 -18.84
CA GLY A 659 29.17 7.70 -17.82
C GLY A 659 28.89 8.20 -16.39
N THR A 660 28.18 9.32 -16.23
CA THR A 660 27.87 9.88 -14.90
C THR A 660 26.38 9.88 -14.58
N ILE A 661 26.07 9.96 -13.27
CA ILE A 661 24.72 10.23 -12.79
C ILE A 661 24.52 11.74 -12.72
N VAL A 662 23.42 12.21 -13.33
CA VAL A 662 23.02 13.62 -13.32
C VAL A 662 21.63 13.78 -12.70
N GLY A 663 21.41 14.90 -12.02
CA GLY A 663 20.07 15.35 -11.68
C GLY A 663 19.38 15.93 -12.91
N LEU A 664 18.14 15.52 -13.16
CA LEU A 664 17.29 16.00 -14.25
C LEU A 664 16.42 17.12 -13.69
N SER A 665 16.58 18.34 -14.22
CA SER A 665 16.01 19.54 -13.62
C SER A 665 15.40 20.48 -14.65
N VAL A 666 14.54 21.36 -14.14
CA VAL A 666 13.92 22.44 -14.91
C VAL A 666 14.57 23.76 -14.49
N SER A 667 15.13 24.49 -15.45
CA SER A 667 15.73 25.81 -15.23
C SER A 667 14.67 26.77 -14.72
N SER A 668 14.89 27.36 -13.55
CA SER A 668 14.01 28.40 -13.02
C SER A 668 14.25 29.73 -13.75
N THR A 669 13.17 30.44 -14.09
CA THR A 669 13.22 31.81 -14.64
C THR A 669 13.42 32.87 -13.56
N LYS A 670 13.34 32.52 -12.27
CA LYS A 670 13.55 33.44 -11.15
C LYS A 670 15.04 33.56 -10.83
N SER A 671 15.56 34.79 -10.85
CA SER A 671 16.95 35.18 -10.58
C SER A 671 17.37 35.02 -9.11
N GLY A 672 17.16 33.85 -8.52
CA GLY A 672 17.54 33.53 -7.15
C GLY A 672 18.76 32.60 -7.08
N LYS A 673 19.48 32.62 -5.96
CA LYS A 673 20.61 31.72 -5.64
C LYS A 673 20.21 30.24 -5.45
N CYS A 674 18.91 29.91 -5.45
CA CYS A 674 18.43 28.57 -5.13
C CYS A 674 18.74 27.58 -6.25
N ARG A 675 19.15 26.36 -5.86
CA ARG A 675 19.36 25.25 -6.81
C ARG A 675 18.04 24.93 -7.55
N PRO A 676 18.11 24.49 -8.81
CA PRO A 676 16.93 24.09 -9.58
C PRO A 676 16.23 22.85 -8.99
N LEU A 677 14.90 22.77 -9.13
CA LEU A 677 14.14 21.60 -8.72
C LEU A 677 14.51 20.39 -9.58
N CYS A 678 14.74 19.26 -8.92
CA CYS A 678 15.09 18.00 -9.53
C CYS A 678 13.87 17.09 -9.58
N VAL A 679 13.53 16.60 -10.78
CA VAL A 679 12.43 15.64 -10.98
C VAL A 679 12.88 14.18 -10.87
N GLY A 680 14.19 13.95 -10.87
CA GLY A 680 14.80 12.64 -10.69
C GLY A 680 16.22 12.59 -11.23
N LEU A 681 16.84 11.41 -11.19
CA LEU A 681 18.19 11.17 -11.69
C LEU A 681 18.19 10.43 -13.04
N GLY A 682 19.25 10.63 -13.82
CA GLY A 682 19.53 9.91 -15.06
C GLY A 682 21.00 9.51 -15.17
N ILE A 683 21.28 8.47 -15.95
CA ILE A 683 22.63 8.08 -16.36
C ILE A 683 22.86 8.63 -17.76
N VAL A 684 23.88 9.47 -17.93
CA VAL A 684 24.36 9.88 -19.26
C VAL A 684 25.21 8.73 -19.80
N ARG A 685 24.57 7.84 -20.57
CA ARG A 685 25.18 6.62 -21.10
C ARG A 685 26.23 6.92 -22.17
N GLY A 686 25.99 7.95 -22.96
CA GLY A 686 26.85 8.30 -24.09
C GLY A 686 26.53 9.68 -24.62
N ILE A 687 27.49 10.25 -25.36
CA ILE A 687 27.37 11.55 -26.02
C ILE A 687 27.88 11.39 -27.44
N ASP A 688 27.04 11.70 -28.42
CA ASP A 688 27.40 11.74 -29.84
C ASP A 688 27.55 13.20 -30.27
N ILE A 689 28.79 13.68 -30.27
CA ILE A 689 29.12 15.07 -30.62
C ILE A 689 28.81 15.35 -32.10
N LEU A 690 28.97 14.36 -32.98
CA LEU A 690 28.73 14.52 -34.41
C LEU A 690 27.24 14.65 -34.73
N LYS A 691 26.38 13.89 -34.04
CA LYS A 691 24.92 14.02 -34.15
C LYS A 691 24.33 15.10 -33.25
N GLY A 692 25.10 15.61 -32.29
CA GLY A 692 24.64 16.59 -31.31
C GLY A 692 23.64 16.00 -30.31
N LEU A 693 23.85 14.77 -29.83
CA LEU A 693 22.91 14.04 -28.96
C LEU A 693 23.55 13.57 -27.64
N TYR A 694 22.81 13.67 -26.55
CA TYR A 694 23.00 12.89 -25.33
C TYR A 694 22.13 11.62 -25.39
N TYR A 695 22.66 10.52 -24.86
CA TYR A 695 21.91 9.29 -24.63
C TYR A 695 21.72 9.08 -23.13
N VAL A 696 20.46 9.12 -22.66
CA VAL A 696 20.14 9.12 -21.22
C VAL A 696 19.27 7.94 -20.83
N ILE A 697 19.60 7.28 -19.73
CA ILE A 697 18.76 6.25 -19.08
C ILE A 697 18.18 6.82 -17.79
N THR A 698 16.86 6.71 -17.61
CA THR A 698 16.19 7.21 -16.40
C THR A 698 14.84 6.52 -16.20
N PRO A 699 14.42 6.28 -14.93
CA PRO A 699 13.07 5.82 -14.62
C PRO A 699 12.04 6.98 -14.55
N VAL A 700 12.46 8.23 -14.74
CA VAL A 700 11.56 9.40 -14.70
C VAL A 700 10.52 9.30 -15.81
N SER A 701 9.28 9.66 -15.49
CA SER A 701 8.16 9.56 -16.43
C SER A 701 8.37 10.46 -17.66
N PRO A 702 7.94 10.07 -18.87
CA PRO A 702 8.02 10.92 -20.05
C PRO A 702 7.38 12.30 -19.84
N ARG A 703 6.27 12.36 -19.09
CA ARG A 703 5.55 13.60 -18.76
C ARG A 703 6.42 14.60 -18.00
N ASP A 704 7.29 14.13 -17.11
CA ASP A 704 8.17 15.00 -16.35
C ASP A 704 9.45 15.33 -17.13
N LEU A 705 9.94 14.39 -17.95
CA LEU A 705 11.08 14.60 -18.85
C LEU A 705 10.82 15.68 -19.91
N GLU A 706 9.58 15.85 -20.37
CA GLU A 706 9.22 16.93 -21.31
C GLU A 706 9.57 18.33 -20.81
N LYS A 707 9.63 18.52 -19.48
CA LYS A 707 9.92 19.81 -18.85
C LYS A 707 11.41 20.02 -18.58
N VAL A 708 12.21 18.96 -18.60
CA VAL A 708 13.63 19.00 -18.25
C VAL A 708 14.40 19.75 -19.34
N ASP A 709 15.23 20.70 -18.93
CA ASP A 709 16.10 21.48 -19.83
C ASP A 709 17.53 21.65 -19.25
N LEU A 710 17.83 20.96 -18.14
CA LEU A 710 19.05 21.14 -17.37
C LEU A 710 19.53 19.81 -16.74
N PHE A 711 20.81 19.50 -16.94
CA PHE A 711 21.54 18.49 -16.20
C PHE A 711 22.35 19.11 -15.07
N LEU A 712 22.15 18.58 -13.86
CA LEU A 712 22.92 18.89 -12.67
C LEU A 712 23.96 17.80 -12.44
N GLN A 713 25.24 18.10 -12.69
CA GLN A 713 26.31 17.14 -12.44
C GLN A 713 26.89 17.32 -11.03
N GLY A 714 26.81 16.26 -10.24
CA GLY A 714 27.41 16.17 -8.92
C GLY A 714 28.59 15.19 -8.87
N LEU A 715 28.87 14.70 -7.66
CA LEU A 715 29.89 13.73 -7.29
C LEU A 715 29.29 12.35 -6.94
N ILE A 716 28.01 12.12 -7.26
CA ILE A 716 27.37 10.81 -7.07
C ILE A 716 27.83 9.88 -8.20
N GLU A 717 28.50 8.80 -7.82
CA GLU A 717 29.07 7.84 -8.76
C GLU A 717 28.12 6.66 -9.02
N ILE A 718 28.27 6.06 -10.20
CA ILE A 718 27.60 4.79 -10.52
C ILE A 718 28.19 3.69 -9.62
N PRO A 719 27.37 2.89 -8.93
CA PRO A 719 27.85 1.76 -8.13
C PRO A 719 28.76 0.85 -8.95
N THR A 720 29.90 0.46 -8.38
CA THR A 720 30.92 -0.34 -9.09
C THR A 720 30.38 -1.68 -9.57
N CYS A 721 29.38 -2.24 -8.89
CA CYS A 721 28.71 -3.49 -9.29
C CYS A 721 27.86 -3.35 -10.58
N LEU A 722 27.58 -2.13 -11.03
CA LEU A 722 26.90 -1.84 -12.30
C LEU A 722 27.89 -1.54 -13.44
N LEU A 723 29.19 -1.45 -13.15
CA LEU A 723 30.25 -1.26 -14.14
C LEU A 723 30.76 -2.63 -14.61
N GLN A 724 30.88 -2.86 -15.92
CA GLN A 724 31.41 -4.10 -16.47
C GLN A 724 32.90 -4.01 -16.77
N ASN A 725 33.67 -5.05 -16.41
CA ASN A 725 35.03 -5.27 -16.91
C ASN A 725 34.95 -6.15 -18.16
N VAL A 726 35.25 -5.59 -19.34
CA VAL A 726 35.49 -6.39 -20.55
C VAL A 726 37.00 -6.65 -20.63
N ILE A 727 37.41 -7.91 -20.46
CA ILE A 727 38.74 -8.38 -20.87
C ILE A 727 38.59 -8.77 -22.35
N GLU A 728 39.14 -7.97 -23.26
CA GLU A 728 39.16 -8.27 -24.69
C GLU A 728 40.17 -9.41 -24.97
N GLU A 729 39.69 -10.64 -25.09
CA GLU A 729 40.35 -11.66 -25.90
C GLU A 729 39.80 -11.58 -27.34
N ASN A 730 40.70 -11.36 -28.30
CA ASN A 730 40.52 -11.36 -29.77
C ASN A 730 40.30 -10.00 -30.44
N LEU A 731 41.40 -9.30 -30.75
CA LEU A 731 41.67 -8.78 -32.11
C LEU A 731 43.12 -8.24 -32.21
N LYS A 732 44.03 -9.11 -32.65
CA LYS A 732 45.24 -8.64 -33.37
C LYS A 732 44.78 -8.18 -34.75
N VAL A 733 44.95 -6.89 -35.08
CA VAL A 733 45.51 -6.36 -36.35
C VAL A 733 45.43 -4.82 -36.39
N ARG A 734 46.63 -4.20 -36.36
CA ARG A 734 47.11 -2.93 -36.95
C ARG A 734 46.51 -1.55 -36.59
N MET A 735 47.20 -0.94 -35.61
CA MET A 735 47.80 0.41 -35.52
C MET A 735 47.02 1.70 -35.84
N GLY A 736 46.95 2.56 -34.81
CA GLY A 736 46.97 4.02 -34.92
C GLY A 736 46.36 4.74 -33.70
N GLU A 737 47.15 4.92 -32.62
CA GLU A 737 46.97 5.91 -31.52
C GLU A 737 45.62 5.99 -30.74
N MET A 738 45.59 5.47 -29.50
CA MET A 738 45.25 6.23 -28.27
C MET A 738 45.14 5.28 -27.06
N ILE A 739 45.99 5.51 -26.05
CA ILE A 739 45.87 4.91 -24.72
C ILE A 739 44.90 5.78 -23.91
N LYS A 740 43.68 5.31 -23.64
CA LYS A 740 42.81 5.81 -22.55
C LYS A 740 41.97 4.66 -21.98
N LEU A 741 41.99 4.49 -20.65
CA LEU A 741 41.13 3.57 -19.92
C LEU A 741 39.65 3.90 -20.22
N ASN A 742 38.97 3.03 -20.97
CA ASN A 742 37.52 3.10 -21.14
C ASN A 742 36.85 2.36 -19.98
N ILE A 743 36.08 3.07 -19.16
CA ILE A 743 35.04 2.45 -18.31
C ILE A 743 33.84 2.22 -19.25
N THR A 744 33.75 1.03 -19.80
CA THR A 744 32.82 0.69 -20.89
C THR A 744 31.51 0.12 -20.34
N ILE A 745 30.46 0.95 -20.25
CA ILE A 745 29.05 0.51 -20.44
C ILE A 745 28.74 0.41 -21.97
N CYS A 746 29.73 0.72 -22.82
CA CYS A 746 29.57 1.03 -24.23
C CYS A 746 30.22 0.03 -25.19
N SER A 747 29.55 -1.08 -25.51
CA SER A 747 29.76 -1.74 -26.82
C SER A 747 28.62 -2.71 -27.16
N ILE A 748 27.53 -2.19 -27.75
CA ILE A 748 26.60 -2.99 -28.57
C ILE A 748 26.25 -2.17 -29.83
N HIS A 749 26.25 -2.84 -30.97
CA HIS A 749 26.05 -2.31 -32.33
C HIS A 749 24.69 -1.62 -32.51
N PHE A 750 24.70 -0.48 -33.21
CA PHE A 750 23.51 0.29 -33.60
C PHE A 750 22.73 -0.41 -34.74
N VAL A 751 21.41 -0.51 -34.60
CA VAL A 751 20.47 -0.71 -35.72
C VAL A 751 19.71 0.62 -35.93
N PRO A 752 19.67 1.20 -37.14
CA PRO A 752 19.00 2.48 -37.40
C PRO A 752 17.49 2.30 -37.63
N ALA A 753 16.68 3.26 -37.18
CA ALA A 753 15.25 3.37 -37.53
C ALA A 753 14.84 4.85 -37.78
N PRO A 754 13.71 5.10 -38.50
CA PRO A 754 13.55 6.27 -39.37
C PRO A 754 12.96 7.53 -38.72
N LYS A 755 13.15 8.66 -39.42
CA LYS A 755 12.78 10.03 -39.04
C LYS A 755 11.27 10.24 -38.88
N THR A 756 10.85 10.84 -37.77
CA THR A 756 9.62 11.64 -37.67
C THR A 756 9.84 12.92 -36.85
N ASN A 757 9.20 14.01 -37.30
CA ASN A 757 9.32 15.38 -36.80
C ASN A 757 8.24 15.66 -35.75
N THR A 758 8.62 15.79 -34.48
CA THR A 758 7.89 16.51 -33.42
C THR A 758 8.87 16.99 -32.34
N HIS A 759 8.58 18.17 -31.76
CA HIS A 759 9.39 18.88 -30.75
C HIS A 759 9.27 18.27 -29.35
N VAL A 760 9.80 17.07 -29.14
CA VAL A 760 9.93 16.46 -27.81
C VAL A 760 11.41 16.38 -27.46
N LEU A 761 11.80 16.91 -26.29
CA LEU A 761 13.19 17.00 -25.82
C LEU A 761 13.81 15.63 -25.54
N PHE A 762 13.02 14.69 -25.03
CA PHE A 762 13.40 13.29 -24.83
C PHE A 762 12.58 12.42 -25.79
N LYS A 763 13.21 11.91 -26.85
CA LYS A 763 12.52 11.03 -27.81
C LYS A 763 12.65 9.57 -27.36
N PRO A 764 11.55 8.87 -27.02
CA PRO A 764 11.59 7.44 -26.80
C PRO A 764 11.87 6.73 -28.13
N ASN A 765 12.76 5.73 -28.10
CA ASN A 765 12.98 4.89 -29.27
C ASN A 765 11.75 3.98 -29.48
N ALA A 766 11.34 3.73 -30.72
CA ALA A 766 10.03 3.18 -31.12
C ALA A 766 9.71 1.73 -30.69
N GLN A 767 10.40 1.20 -29.67
CA GLN A 767 10.18 -0.12 -29.09
C GLN A 767 9.73 -0.08 -27.62
N GLN A 768 9.49 1.10 -27.04
CA GLN A 768 8.96 1.26 -25.68
C GLN A 768 7.46 1.55 -25.68
N TRP A 769 6.62 0.61 -26.12
CA TRP A 769 5.20 0.51 -25.75
C TRP A 769 4.77 -0.95 -25.73
#